data_AF-A0AAU3FIK1-F1
#
_entry.id   AF-A0AAU3FIK1-F1
#
_cell.length_a   1.000
_cell.length_b   1.000
_cell.length_c   1.000
_cell.angle_alpha   90.00
_cell.angle_beta   90.00
_cell.angle_gamma   90.00
#
_symmetry.space_group_name_H-M   'P 1'
#
loop_
_entity.id
_entity.type
_entity.pdbx_description
1 polymer ?
#
loop_
_entity_poly.entity_id
_entity_poly.type
_entity_poly.pdbx_seq_one_letter_code
_entity_poly.pdbx_strand_id
1 'polypeptide(L)'
;MVDVPDMYADAVREERDALWRLVDEARDLAKAGDPAGLRDLADRVRRRLATGDSIEHTGGHLGGNMADVSAALDDVYDEAFPVRNPDDPVEVLDAPWPTARRAAMLASAVDRVGWRKPPLEPLAERAVAAADVRLLRLLVLTPLGRAGRETVVRILDALHAAGALDVEVVEKAFADDAYLGRAIGGGSPAEGATASAPAGCAPVVRDYFDALAWRLTSPAEPDWDGLPEVLVPRGLRFVLRALDRPHDRRMADRFGPAELTDDERSALVDHLRDRPAEQRRYAFELRLPAGDAEVLLPVLGLPGAEPLLRLVLATAATEAGRQDRAGILAAVRRAGDDGARRLLGLCPSEVIAAAPGWNRAAVEKRVKRNALSGIAAFGLLPLADGETVLDRYLALREVAKRGPKLGPNRRHSHAAAVAVALDHLAQVAGLPDADRLEWDCEARIAAETPGDWHIGDYTVGVRLADADPVLTVSRAGRALKSVPATVRADPRYAHAREHQERLRDQARRMRGGLIERLVATGGTLAPDELLRLRRLPAGQAMLPALIWQDRTGAVGLLDQIDLDGPVIAAHPFLLHERRLLDHWQAEIVRLGIRQPVKQAFRELYLLTPAERDAVDVSRRFAGHTVDGGVAGQLLSGRGWSTHDRYDAHQVTRPVTAGLTAALACELSGYFGGGDVVVGELRFLAAGSAVPLAEVPPVAFSEVMRDLDLVVSMAGAQSHG
;
A
#
# COMPACT_ATOMS: atom_id res chain seq x y z
N MET A 1 13.75 -46.19 -16.10
CA MET A 1 13.91 -44.77 -15.78
C MET A 1 13.72 -43.99 -17.06
N VAL A 2 12.88 -42.97 -17.07
CA VAL A 2 12.61 -42.14 -18.26
C VAL A 2 13.11 -40.73 -17.98
N ASP A 3 13.90 -40.18 -18.89
CA ASP A 3 14.31 -38.76 -18.93
C ASP A 3 15.01 -38.23 -17.66
N VAL A 4 15.96 -39.00 -17.11
CA VAL A 4 16.81 -38.59 -15.98
C VAL A 4 18.20 -38.18 -16.51
N PRO A 5 18.68 -36.94 -16.28
CA PRO A 5 20.03 -36.53 -16.65
C PRO A 5 21.09 -37.43 -16.00
N ASP A 6 22.16 -37.76 -16.72
CA ASP A 6 23.22 -38.69 -16.28
C ASP A 6 23.76 -38.35 -14.87
N MET A 7 23.88 -37.06 -14.56
CA MET A 7 24.38 -36.59 -13.26
C MET A 7 23.49 -36.93 -12.06
N TYR A 8 22.20 -37.22 -12.27
CA TYR A 8 21.24 -37.61 -11.23
C TYR A 8 20.87 -39.10 -11.29
N ALA A 9 21.33 -39.83 -12.30
CA ALA A 9 20.89 -41.20 -12.56
C ALA A 9 21.28 -42.18 -11.43
N ASP A 10 22.47 -42.02 -10.85
CA ASP A 10 22.91 -42.83 -9.70
C ASP A 10 22.09 -42.51 -8.44
N ALA A 11 21.88 -41.23 -8.13
CA ALA A 11 21.09 -40.79 -6.98
C ALA A 11 19.63 -41.29 -7.06
N VAL A 12 19.01 -41.20 -8.23
CA VAL A 12 17.64 -41.74 -8.45
C VAL A 12 17.61 -43.26 -8.30
N ARG A 13 18.63 -44.00 -8.76
CA ARG A 13 18.73 -45.45 -8.55
C ARG A 13 18.84 -45.80 -7.06
N GLU A 14 19.72 -45.13 -6.35
CA GLU A 14 19.94 -45.37 -4.92
C GLU A 14 18.67 -45.11 -4.10
N GLU A 15 17.96 -44.02 -4.37
CA GLU A 15 16.69 -43.73 -3.71
C GLU A 15 15.61 -44.76 -4.03
N ARG A 16 15.51 -45.21 -5.28
CA ARG A 16 14.58 -46.28 -5.66
C ARG A 16 14.88 -47.59 -4.94
N ASP A 17 16.15 -47.99 -4.87
CA ASP A 17 16.56 -49.23 -4.18
C ASP A 17 16.24 -49.16 -2.69
N ALA A 18 16.45 -48.00 -2.07
CA ALA A 18 16.08 -47.79 -0.68
C ALA A 18 14.55 -47.83 -0.47
N LEU A 19 13.77 -47.28 -1.39
CA LEU A 19 12.31 -47.32 -1.33
C LEU A 19 11.78 -48.75 -1.53
N TRP A 20 12.41 -49.58 -2.36
CA TRP A 20 12.08 -51.00 -2.46
C TRP A 20 12.33 -51.77 -1.16
N ARG A 21 13.40 -51.45 -0.41
CA ARG A 21 13.59 -52.04 0.93
C ARG A 21 12.46 -51.66 1.88
N LEU A 22 11.94 -50.44 1.78
CA LEU A 22 10.77 -50.01 2.57
C LEU A 22 9.48 -50.72 2.12
N VAL A 23 9.34 -51.05 0.82
CA VAL A 23 8.23 -51.90 0.34
C VAL A 23 8.29 -53.29 0.97
N ASP A 24 9.48 -53.90 1.03
CA ASP A 24 9.65 -55.21 1.64
C ASP A 24 9.37 -55.17 3.14
N GLU A 25 9.83 -54.12 3.84
CA GLU A 25 9.46 -53.86 5.24
C GLU A 25 7.93 -53.72 5.40
N ALA A 26 7.26 -53.01 4.49
CA ALA A 26 5.80 -52.87 4.52
C ALA A 26 5.09 -54.22 4.36
N ARG A 27 5.57 -55.08 3.46
CA ARG A 27 5.03 -56.44 3.25
C ARG A 27 5.19 -57.29 4.51
N ASP A 28 6.31 -57.18 5.20
CA ASP A 28 6.56 -57.95 6.42
C ASP A 28 5.70 -57.47 7.58
N LEU A 29 5.52 -56.15 7.74
CA LEU A 29 4.59 -55.58 8.72
C LEU A 29 3.13 -55.95 8.43
N ALA A 30 2.72 -55.94 7.15
CA ALA A 30 1.39 -56.36 6.74
C ALA A 30 1.13 -57.85 7.05
N LYS A 31 2.09 -58.74 6.74
CA LYS A 31 2.01 -60.17 7.11
C LYS A 31 1.96 -60.39 8.63
N ALA A 32 2.66 -59.55 9.40
CA ALA A 32 2.64 -59.59 10.86
C ALA A 32 1.34 -59.06 11.46
N GLY A 33 0.47 -58.41 10.67
CA GLY A 33 -0.75 -57.78 11.15
C GLY A 33 -0.48 -56.59 12.06
N ASP A 34 0.58 -55.82 11.79
CA ASP A 34 0.99 -54.65 12.57
C ASP A 34 0.58 -53.33 11.89
N PRO A 35 -0.66 -52.85 12.10
CA PRO A 35 -1.11 -51.59 11.53
C PRO A 35 -0.38 -50.38 12.13
N ALA A 36 0.16 -50.47 13.35
CA ALA A 36 0.90 -49.35 13.97
C ALA A 36 2.25 -49.16 13.28
N GLY A 37 2.99 -50.25 13.06
CA GLY A 37 4.23 -50.25 12.29
C GLY A 37 4.02 -49.75 10.86
N LEU A 38 2.92 -50.13 10.20
CA LEU A 38 2.58 -49.62 8.86
C LEU A 38 2.31 -48.10 8.85
N ARG A 39 1.69 -47.54 9.89
CA ARG A 39 1.49 -46.08 10.00
C ARG A 39 2.85 -45.35 10.13
N ASP A 40 3.76 -45.82 10.98
CA ASP A 40 5.10 -45.23 11.14
C ASP A 40 5.93 -45.35 9.84
N LEU A 41 5.85 -46.52 9.18
CA LEU A 41 6.54 -46.73 7.92
C LEU A 41 6.05 -45.78 6.82
N ALA A 42 4.74 -45.53 6.73
CA ALA A 42 4.19 -44.58 5.77
C ALA A 42 4.77 -43.16 5.96
N ASP A 43 4.95 -42.71 7.20
CA ASP A 43 5.59 -41.43 7.51
C ASP A 43 7.08 -41.42 7.13
N ARG A 44 7.80 -42.52 7.39
CA ARG A 44 9.20 -42.67 6.96
C ARG A 44 9.34 -42.62 5.44
N VAL A 45 8.46 -43.30 4.71
CA VAL A 45 8.43 -43.29 3.24
C VAL A 45 8.16 -41.87 2.73
N ARG A 46 7.18 -41.16 3.29
CA ARG A 46 6.89 -39.76 2.91
C ARG A 46 8.07 -38.82 3.15
N ARG A 47 8.69 -38.87 4.33
CA ARG A 47 9.89 -38.06 4.64
C ARG A 47 11.01 -38.35 3.65
N ARG A 48 11.25 -39.62 3.34
CA ARG A 48 12.26 -40.03 2.37
C ARG A 48 11.96 -39.53 0.96
N LEU A 49 10.70 -39.58 0.52
CA LEU A 49 10.30 -39.04 -0.78
C LEU A 49 10.51 -37.52 -0.85
N ALA A 50 10.19 -36.79 0.23
CA ALA A 50 10.38 -35.34 0.28
C ALA A 50 11.86 -34.93 0.20
N THR A 51 12.75 -35.65 0.89
CA THR A 51 14.20 -35.39 0.81
C THR A 51 14.80 -35.90 -0.49
N GLY A 52 14.33 -37.07 -0.94
CA GLY A 52 14.84 -37.81 -2.09
C GLY A 52 14.55 -37.11 -3.41
N ASP A 53 13.40 -36.45 -3.54
CA ASP A 53 12.99 -35.73 -4.77
C ASP A 53 13.44 -34.25 -4.78
N SER A 54 14.35 -33.86 -3.90
CA SER A 54 14.88 -32.49 -3.86
C SER A 54 15.71 -32.16 -5.10
N ILE A 55 15.70 -30.88 -5.50
CA ILE A 55 16.50 -30.36 -6.62
C ILE A 55 18.00 -30.63 -6.39
N GLU A 56 18.45 -30.53 -5.14
CA GLU A 56 19.85 -30.71 -4.76
C GLU A 56 20.31 -32.18 -4.83
N HIS A 57 19.39 -33.14 -4.65
CA HIS A 57 19.73 -34.57 -4.58
C HIS A 57 19.46 -35.33 -5.89
N THR A 58 18.23 -35.28 -6.40
CA THR A 58 17.83 -36.01 -7.63
C THR A 58 17.38 -35.09 -8.75
N GLY A 59 17.49 -33.77 -8.58
CA GLY A 59 17.01 -32.79 -9.56
C GLY A 59 15.49 -32.78 -9.73
N GLY A 60 14.73 -33.38 -8.79
CA GLY A 60 13.27 -33.55 -8.92
C GLY A 60 12.84 -34.66 -9.88
N HIS A 61 13.74 -35.60 -10.21
CA HIS A 61 13.45 -36.69 -11.14
C HIS A 61 13.01 -38.00 -10.47
N LEU A 62 13.00 -38.08 -9.14
CA LEU A 62 12.56 -39.27 -8.42
C LEU A 62 11.05 -39.48 -8.61
N GLY A 63 10.23 -38.44 -8.43
CA GLY A 63 8.77 -38.55 -8.53
C GLY A 63 8.26 -39.11 -9.87
N GLY A 64 8.88 -38.73 -10.99
CA GLY A 64 8.57 -39.24 -12.33
C GLY A 64 8.97 -40.70 -12.57
N ASN A 65 9.77 -41.29 -11.68
CA ASN A 65 10.37 -42.60 -11.81
C ASN A 65 9.95 -43.56 -10.68
N MET A 66 8.74 -43.40 -10.12
CA MET A 66 8.30 -44.17 -8.95
C MET A 66 7.00 -44.96 -9.15
N ALA A 67 6.52 -45.11 -10.39
CA ALA A 67 5.23 -45.74 -10.67
C ALA A 67 5.13 -47.19 -10.17
N ASP A 68 6.18 -47.99 -10.37
CA ASP A 68 6.25 -49.40 -9.94
C ASP A 68 6.32 -49.56 -8.42
N VAL A 69 7.12 -48.72 -7.77
CA VAL A 69 7.23 -48.71 -6.30
C VAL A 69 5.92 -48.23 -5.66
N SER A 70 5.30 -47.20 -6.23
CA SER A 70 4.01 -46.68 -5.75
C SER A 70 2.92 -47.74 -5.87
N ALA A 71 2.86 -48.48 -6.99
CA ALA A 71 1.92 -49.58 -7.15
C ALA A 71 2.14 -50.69 -6.10
N ALA A 72 3.40 -51.04 -5.81
CA ALA A 72 3.71 -52.05 -4.82
C ALA A 72 3.35 -51.62 -3.38
N LEU A 73 3.51 -50.34 -3.04
CA LEU A 73 3.00 -49.80 -1.78
C LEU A 73 1.47 -49.80 -1.77
N ASP A 74 0.83 -49.40 -2.88
CA ASP A 74 -0.62 -49.36 -2.99
C ASP A 74 -1.24 -50.74 -2.72
N ASP A 75 -0.68 -51.81 -3.28
CA ASP A 75 -1.13 -53.18 -3.03
C ASP A 75 -1.07 -53.55 -1.55
N VAL A 76 0.06 -53.25 -0.88
CA VAL A 76 0.26 -53.56 0.55
C VAL A 76 -0.75 -52.80 1.43
N TYR A 77 -0.94 -51.51 1.18
CA TYR A 77 -1.84 -50.69 2.00
C TYR A 77 -3.33 -50.88 1.66
N ASP A 78 -3.68 -51.27 0.44
CA ASP A 78 -5.05 -51.68 0.09
C ASP A 78 -5.43 -53.00 0.77
N GLU A 79 -4.49 -53.95 0.88
CA GLU A 79 -4.71 -55.22 1.58
C GLU A 79 -4.76 -55.04 3.11
N ALA A 80 -3.85 -54.26 3.68
CA ALA A 80 -3.74 -54.08 5.12
C ALA A 80 -4.86 -53.19 5.74
N PHE A 81 -5.48 -52.32 4.95
CA PHE A 81 -6.51 -51.37 5.42
C PHE A 81 -7.82 -51.48 4.60
N PRO A 82 -8.47 -52.64 4.49
CA PRO A 82 -9.55 -52.85 3.54
C PRO A 82 -10.77 -51.94 3.78
N VAL A 83 -11.26 -51.29 2.71
CA VAL A 83 -12.50 -50.49 2.72
C VAL A 83 -13.69 -51.42 2.45
N ARG A 84 -14.63 -51.53 3.40
CA ARG A 84 -15.83 -52.37 3.30
C ARG A 84 -17.00 -51.59 2.71
N ASN A 85 -17.13 -50.33 3.09
CA ASN A 85 -18.13 -49.42 2.56
C ASN A 85 -17.47 -48.22 1.85
N PRO A 86 -17.40 -48.21 0.52
CA PRO A 86 -16.82 -47.10 -0.25
C PRO A 86 -17.54 -45.76 -0.08
N ASP A 87 -18.80 -45.78 0.38
CA ASP A 87 -19.59 -44.57 0.62
C ASP A 87 -19.38 -43.99 2.04
N ASP A 88 -18.66 -44.71 2.92
CA ASP A 88 -18.28 -44.21 4.24
C ASP A 88 -16.95 -43.45 4.18
N PRO A 89 -16.95 -42.10 4.30
CA PRO A 89 -15.72 -41.32 4.23
C PRO A 89 -14.73 -41.65 5.35
N VAL A 90 -15.19 -42.18 6.49
CA VAL A 90 -14.28 -42.56 7.59
C VAL A 90 -13.45 -43.78 7.20
N GLU A 91 -14.05 -44.81 6.60
CA GLU A 91 -13.30 -46.00 6.14
C GLU A 91 -12.35 -45.67 4.98
N VAL A 92 -12.72 -44.73 4.12
CA VAL A 92 -11.86 -44.29 3.00
C VAL A 92 -10.68 -43.47 3.49
N LEU A 93 -10.85 -42.62 4.52
CA LEU A 93 -9.81 -41.71 5.01
C LEU A 93 -8.89 -42.32 6.08
N ASP A 94 -9.33 -43.36 6.82
CA ASP A 94 -8.56 -44.06 7.86
C ASP A 94 -7.54 -45.04 7.24
N ALA A 95 -6.62 -44.48 6.47
CA ALA A 95 -5.48 -45.21 5.92
C ALA A 95 -4.22 -44.32 5.94
N PRO A 96 -3.06 -44.86 6.35
CA PRO A 96 -1.83 -44.08 6.42
C PRO A 96 -1.19 -43.82 5.06
N TRP A 97 -1.68 -44.43 3.98
CA TRP A 97 -1.09 -44.30 2.63
C TRP A 97 -2.15 -43.96 1.59
N PRO A 98 -1.90 -42.95 0.72
CA PRO A 98 -2.90 -42.45 -0.22
C PRO A 98 -2.94 -43.27 -1.52
N THR A 99 -3.50 -44.48 -1.47
CA THR A 99 -3.56 -45.37 -2.65
C THR A 99 -4.41 -44.79 -3.77
N ALA A 100 -4.08 -45.14 -5.02
CA ALA A 100 -4.87 -44.72 -6.19
C ALA A 100 -6.34 -45.15 -6.08
N ARG A 101 -6.59 -46.33 -5.51
CA ARG A 101 -7.94 -46.86 -5.26
C ARG A 101 -8.73 -45.97 -4.29
N ARG A 102 -8.15 -45.59 -3.15
CA ARG A 102 -8.81 -44.70 -2.17
C ARG A 102 -8.98 -43.28 -2.70
N ALA A 103 -8.00 -42.76 -3.43
CA ALA A 103 -8.13 -41.46 -4.09
C ALA A 103 -9.32 -41.44 -5.06
N ALA A 104 -9.55 -42.52 -5.82
CA ALA A 104 -10.71 -42.66 -6.70
C ALA A 104 -12.04 -42.75 -5.93
N MET A 105 -12.09 -43.51 -4.83
CA MET A 105 -13.27 -43.59 -3.94
C MET A 105 -13.61 -42.22 -3.37
N LEU A 106 -12.62 -41.51 -2.83
CA LEU A 106 -12.77 -40.17 -2.26
C LEU A 106 -13.22 -39.17 -3.33
N ALA A 107 -12.62 -39.21 -4.51
CA ALA A 107 -13.00 -38.37 -5.65
C ALA A 107 -14.46 -38.58 -6.09
N SER A 108 -14.95 -39.83 -6.04
CA SER A 108 -16.37 -40.13 -6.27
C SER A 108 -17.26 -39.55 -5.18
N ALA A 109 -16.86 -39.66 -3.90
CA ALA A 109 -17.63 -39.17 -2.75
C ALA A 109 -17.81 -37.65 -2.72
N VAL A 110 -16.94 -36.89 -3.39
CA VAL A 110 -17.00 -35.42 -3.47
C VAL A 110 -17.36 -34.88 -4.87
N ASP A 111 -17.82 -35.74 -5.79
CA ASP A 111 -18.18 -35.38 -7.18
C ASP A 111 -17.04 -34.68 -7.96
N ARG A 112 -15.83 -35.27 -7.88
CA ARG A 112 -14.60 -34.81 -8.53
C ARG A 112 -13.82 -35.97 -9.16
N VAL A 113 -14.51 -36.80 -9.92
CA VAL A 113 -13.95 -38.00 -10.58
C VAL A 113 -12.69 -37.64 -11.39
N GLY A 114 -11.61 -38.44 -11.22
CA GLY A 114 -10.34 -38.27 -11.93
C GLY A 114 -9.31 -37.38 -11.23
N TRP A 115 -9.65 -36.74 -10.09
CA TRP A 115 -8.69 -35.95 -9.31
C TRP A 115 -7.81 -36.85 -8.43
N ARG A 116 -6.48 -36.75 -8.57
CA ARG A 116 -5.52 -37.49 -7.71
C ARG A 116 -5.51 -37.02 -6.26
N LYS A 117 -5.82 -35.75 -6.00
CA LYS A 117 -5.97 -35.15 -4.67
C LYS A 117 -7.29 -34.37 -4.64
N PRO A 118 -8.42 -35.04 -4.39
CA PRO A 118 -9.72 -34.39 -4.41
C PRO A 118 -9.86 -33.35 -3.27
N PRO A 119 -10.63 -32.27 -3.51
CA PRO A 119 -10.96 -31.27 -2.47
C PRO A 119 -11.77 -31.91 -1.34
N LEU A 120 -11.37 -31.65 -0.09
CA LEU A 120 -12.04 -32.18 1.11
C LEU A 120 -13.17 -31.28 1.64
N GLU A 121 -13.37 -30.10 1.04
CA GLU A 121 -14.36 -29.11 1.47
C GLU A 121 -15.77 -29.69 1.68
N PRO A 122 -16.34 -30.49 0.75
CA PRO A 122 -17.70 -31.01 0.93
C PRO A 122 -17.84 -31.97 2.12
N LEU A 123 -16.80 -32.75 2.41
CA LEU A 123 -16.79 -33.65 3.57
C LEU A 123 -16.59 -32.89 4.86
N ALA A 124 -15.71 -31.89 4.86
CA ALA A 124 -15.48 -31.02 6.01
C ALA A 124 -16.75 -30.27 6.41
N GLU A 125 -17.48 -29.70 5.45
CA GLU A 125 -18.72 -28.98 5.73
C GLU A 125 -19.80 -29.90 6.36
N ARG A 126 -19.93 -31.13 5.85
CA ARG A 126 -20.81 -32.15 6.44
C ARG A 126 -20.38 -32.54 7.85
N ALA A 127 -19.08 -32.79 8.06
CA ALA A 127 -18.54 -33.22 9.34
C ALA A 127 -18.69 -32.13 10.41
N VAL A 128 -18.45 -30.86 10.05
CA VAL A 128 -18.65 -29.70 10.92
C VAL A 128 -20.13 -29.57 11.29
N ALA A 129 -21.04 -29.65 10.31
CA ALA A 129 -22.48 -29.55 10.55
C ALA A 129 -23.01 -30.68 11.47
N ALA A 130 -22.42 -31.88 11.37
CA ALA A 130 -22.78 -33.03 12.20
C ALA A 130 -22.03 -33.10 13.55
N ALA A 131 -21.07 -32.20 13.79
CA ALA A 131 -20.12 -32.28 14.90
C ALA A 131 -19.42 -33.65 15.01
N ASP A 132 -19.11 -34.26 13.86
CA ASP A 132 -18.46 -35.58 13.80
C ASP A 132 -16.97 -35.48 14.09
N VAL A 133 -16.61 -35.60 15.36
CA VAL A 133 -15.22 -35.52 15.84
C VAL A 133 -14.30 -36.51 15.13
N ARG A 134 -14.78 -37.73 14.84
CA ARG A 134 -13.93 -38.77 14.23
C ARG A 134 -13.59 -38.39 12.79
N LEU A 135 -14.58 -37.97 12.01
CA LEU A 135 -14.37 -37.56 10.63
C LEU A 135 -13.55 -36.26 10.56
N LEU A 136 -13.82 -35.28 11.43
CA LEU A 136 -13.04 -34.03 11.51
C LEU A 136 -11.55 -34.27 11.77
N ARG A 137 -11.20 -35.16 12.70
CA ARG A 137 -9.79 -35.54 12.94
C ARG A 137 -9.16 -36.17 11.70
N LEU A 138 -9.85 -37.13 11.08
CA LEU A 138 -9.35 -37.81 9.89
C LEU A 138 -9.12 -36.84 8.72
N LEU A 139 -9.98 -35.85 8.53
CA LEU A 139 -9.82 -34.84 7.48
C LEU A 139 -8.54 -34.00 7.60
N VAL A 140 -7.97 -33.86 8.80
CA VAL A 140 -6.68 -33.19 9.02
C VAL A 140 -5.51 -34.18 8.94
N LEU A 141 -5.68 -35.38 9.52
CA LEU A 141 -4.60 -36.36 9.62
C LEU A 141 -4.35 -37.15 8.34
N THR A 142 -5.35 -37.22 7.46
CA THR A 142 -5.31 -38.06 6.27
C THR A 142 -4.29 -37.56 5.24
N PRO A 143 -3.53 -38.46 4.60
CA PRO A 143 -2.72 -38.12 3.44
C PRO A 143 -3.57 -38.04 2.14
N LEU A 144 -4.87 -38.34 2.19
CA LEU A 144 -5.78 -38.38 1.05
C LEU A 144 -6.51 -37.05 0.83
N GLY A 145 -6.43 -36.51 -0.38
CA GLY A 145 -7.10 -35.26 -0.73
C GLY A 145 -6.37 -34.01 -0.21
N ARG A 146 -7.05 -32.87 -0.28
CA ARG A 146 -6.53 -31.59 0.22
C ARG A 146 -7.68 -30.75 0.76
N ALA A 147 -7.51 -30.21 1.97
CA ALA A 147 -8.37 -29.15 2.49
C ALA A 147 -7.69 -27.79 2.30
N GLY A 148 -8.43 -26.79 1.84
CA GLY A 148 -7.98 -25.40 1.85
C GLY A 148 -7.77 -24.87 3.28
N ARG A 149 -6.93 -23.85 3.42
CA ARG A 149 -6.56 -23.24 4.71
C ARG A 149 -7.77 -22.87 5.58
N GLU A 150 -8.74 -22.17 5.01
CA GLU A 150 -9.97 -21.76 5.72
C GLU A 150 -10.80 -22.96 6.19
N THR A 151 -10.80 -24.04 5.42
CA THR A 151 -11.48 -25.28 5.79
C THR A 151 -10.78 -25.98 6.95
N VAL A 152 -9.45 -26.00 6.95
CA VAL A 152 -8.68 -26.52 8.10
C VAL A 152 -8.98 -25.71 9.36
N VAL A 153 -9.01 -24.38 9.28
CA VAL A 153 -9.39 -23.53 10.43
C VAL A 153 -10.78 -23.87 10.96
N ARG A 154 -11.78 -24.02 10.08
CA ARG A 154 -13.15 -24.44 10.48
C ARG A 154 -13.17 -25.81 11.16
N ILE A 155 -12.35 -26.76 10.71
CA ILE A 155 -12.22 -28.08 11.33
C ILE A 155 -11.61 -27.96 12.74
N LEU A 156 -10.53 -27.20 12.89
CA LEU A 156 -9.89 -26.98 14.19
C LEU A 156 -10.84 -26.30 15.19
N ASP A 157 -11.64 -25.34 14.73
CA ASP A 157 -12.68 -24.69 15.54
C ASP A 157 -13.76 -25.67 15.99
N ALA A 158 -14.25 -26.53 15.09
CA ALA A 158 -15.24 -27.54 15.44
C ALA A 158 -14.69 -28.57 16.44
N LEU A 159 -13.43 -29.00 16.28
CA LEU A 159 -12.76 -29.87 17.23
C LEU A 159 -12.54 -29.19 18.59
N HIS A 160 -12.18 -27.91 18.60
CA HIS A 160 -12.04 -27.13 19.82
C HIS A 160 -13.37 -27.00 20.56
N ALA A 161 -14.46 -26.65 19.85
CA ALA A 161 -15.79 -26.55 20.42
C ALA A 161 -16.29 -27.88 21.01
N ALA A 162 -15.86 -29.01 20.45
CA ALA A 162 -16.15 -30.34 20.96
C ALA A 162 -15.19 -30.82 22.07
N GLY A 163 -14.19 -30.02 22.46
CA GLY A 163 -13.17 -30.42 23.44
C GLY A 163 -12.23 -31.54 22.97
N ALA A 164 -12.12 -31.75 21.66
CA ALA A 164 -11.40 -32.85 21.03
C ALA A 164 -10.18 -32.42 20.18
N LEU A 165 -9.82 -31.12 20.24
CA LEU A 165 -8.60 -30.61 19.62
C LEU A 165 -7.39 -31.01 20.47
N ASP A 166 -6.36 -31.59 19.83
CA ASP A 166 -5.15 -32.05 20.48
C ASP A 166 -3.87 -31.70 19.70
N VAL A 167 -2.73 -32.05 20.29
CA VAL A 167 -1.40 -31.77 19.74
C VAL A 167 -1.15 -32.46 18.40
N GLU A 168 -1.66 -33.67 18.20
CA GLU A 168 -1.43 -34.45 16.97
C GLU A 168 -2.08 -33.74 15.77
N VAL A 169 -3.34 -33.34 15.92
CA VAL A 169 -4.08 -32.61 14.88
C VAL A 169 -3.43 -31.27 14.58
N VAL A 170 -3.02 -30.52 15.60
CA VAL A 170 -2.43 -29.19 15.42
C VAL A 170 -1.05 -29.27 14.77
N GLU A 171 -0.17 -30.16 15.25
CA GLU A 171 1.17 -30.34 14.68
C GLU A 171 1.08 -30.80 13.22
N LYS A 172 0.17 -31.73 12.90
CA LYS A 172 -0.06 -32.19 11.53
C LYS A 172 -0.59 -31.07 10.63
N ALA A 173 -1.55 -30.28 11.09
CA ALA A 173 -2.08 -29.15 10.33
C ALA A 173 -1.00 -28.12 9.97
N PHE A 174 -0.08 -27.85 10.88
CA PHE A 174 1.07 -26.95 10.62
C PHE A 174 2.15 -27.57 9.75
N ALA A 175 2.37 -28.89 9.84
CA ALA A 175 3.28 -29.59 8.94
C ALA A 175 2.80 -29.50 7.48
N ASP A 176 1.48 -29.52 7.26
CA ASP A 176 0.90 -29.40 5.92
C ASP A 176 0.78 -27.95 5.42
N ASP A 177 0.63 -26.98 6.33
CA ASP A 177 0.63 -25.55 6.03
C ASP A 177 1.31 -24.73 7.12
N ALA A 178 2.60 -24.44 6.95
CA ALA A 178 3.39 -23.63 7.88
C ALA A 178 2.85 -22.20 8.08
N TYR A 179 1.96 -21.72 7.19
CA TYR A 179 1.34 -20.39 7.24
C TYR A 179 -0.09 -20.41 7.80
N LEU A 180 -0.60 -21.56 8.25
CA LEU A 180 -1.95 -21.72 8.80
C LEU A 180 -2.26 -20.73 9.94
N GLY A 181 -1.23 -20.35 10.71
CA GLY A 181 -1.33 -19.39 11.80
C GLY A 181 -1.86 -18.02 11.39
N ARG A 182 -1.68 -17.59 10.13
CA ARG A 182 -2.30 -16.36 9.62
C ARG A 182 -3.81 -16.43 9.69
N ALA A 183 -4.40 -17.48 9.13
CA ALA A 183 -5.85 -17.64 9.08
C ALA A 183 -6.43 -17.86 10.48
N ILE A 184 -5.77 -18.64 11.33
CA ILE A 184 -6.18 -18.84 12.73
C ILE A 184 -6.22 -17.52 13.51
N GLY A 185 -5.21 -16.66 13.30
CA GLY A 185 -5.12 -15.35 13.94
C GLY A 185 -6.05 -14.28 13.34
N GLY A 186 -6.87 -14.61 12.34
CA GLY A 186 -7.71 -13.65 11.63
C GLY A 186 -6.95 -12.78 10.62
N GLY A 187 -5.70 -13.12 10.33
CA GLY A 187 -4.84 -12.43 9.37
C GLY A 187 -5.18 -12.81 7.92
N SER A 188 -5.59 -11.83 7.13
CA SER A 188 -5.75 -11.99 5.68
C SER A 188 -4.37 -12.04 4.98
N PRO A 189 -4.22 -12.79 3.88
CA PRO A 189 -3.01 -12.76 3.06
C PRO A 189 -2.69 -11.38 2.45
N ALA A 190 -3.64 -10.43 2.49
CA ALA A 190 -3.46 -9.06 1.98
C ALA A 190 -3.27 -8.03 3.12
N GLU A 191 -2.19 -7.23 3.05
CA GLU A 191 -1.95 -6.11 3.98
C GLU A 191 -3.09 -5.08 3.91
N GLY A 192 -3.87 -4.95 5.00
CA GLY A 192 -4.92 -3.94 5.14
C GLY A 192 -6.37 -4.43 4.92
N ALA A 193 -6.60 -5.73 4.67
CA ALA A 193 -7.93 -6.29 4.85
C ALA A 193 -8.30 -6.23 6.36
N THR A 194 -9.57 -5.95 6.68
CA THR A 194 -10.06 -6.05 8.06
C THR A 194 -9.78 -7.46 8.54
N ALA A 195 -8.95 -7.59 9.58
CA ALA A 195 -8.70 -8.88 10.21
C ALA A 195 -10.06 -9.53 10.51
N SER A 196 -10.26 -10.77 10.04
CA SER A 196 -11.40 -11.54 10.51
C SER A 196 -11.24 -11.75 12.02
N ALA A 197 -12.34 -11.99 12.72
CA ALA A 197 -12.21 -12.40 14.11
C ALA A 197 -11.30 -13.64 14.16
N PRO A 198 -10.34 -13.71 15.09
CA PRO A 198 -9.54 -14.91 15.29
C PRO A 198 -10.45 -16.12 15.47
N ALA A 199 -10.00 -17.28 14.98
CA ALA A 199 -10.70 -18.54 15.18
C ALA A 199 -10.91 -18.81 16.68
N GLY A 200 -12.02 -19.45 17.04
CA GLY A 200 -12.32 -19.78 18.44
C GLY A 200 -11.22 -20.64 19.09
N CYS A 201 -10.57 -21.50 18.30
CA CYS A 201 -9.46 -22.35 18.72
C CYS A 201 -8.12 -21.62 18.85
N ALA A 202 -8.02 -20.35 18.43
CA ALA A 202 -6.73 -19.64 18.35
C ALA A 202 -5.93 -19.61 19.66
N PRO A 203 -6.53 -19.40 20.86
CA PRO A 203 -5.78 -19.42 22.11
C PRO A 203 -5.16 -20.79 22.41
N VAL A 204 -5.93 -21.88 22.18
CA VAL A 204 -5.48 -23.25 22.44
C VAL A 204 -4.42 -23.69 21.42
N VAL A 205 -4.60 -23.33 20.14
CA VAL A 205 -3.59 -23.60 19.10
C VAL A 205 -2.28 -22.87 19.44
N ARG A 206 -2.35 -21.64 19.97
CA ARG A 206 -1.16 -20.92 20.44
C ARG A 206 -0.45 -21.66 21.57
N ASP A 207 -1.16 -22.28 22.51
CA ASP A 207 -0.52 -23.08 23.58
C ASP A 207 0.29 -24.26 23.00
N TYR A 208 -0.28 -24.98 22.04
CA TYR A 208 0.41 -26.07 21.33
C TYR A 208 1.61 -25.55 20.53
N PHE A 209 1.45 -24.43 19.82
CA PHE A 209 2.54 -23.79 19.09
C PHE A 209 3.68 -23.38 20.02
N ASP A 210 3.38 -22.77 21.17
CA ASP A 210 4.41 -22.34 22.14
C ASP A 210 5.18 -23.56 22.67
N ALA A 211 4.51 -24.69 22.93
CA ALA A 211 5.17 -25.93 23.35
C ALA A 211 6.04 -26.53 22.24
N LEU A 212 5.53 -26.58 21.00
CA LEU A 212 6.24 -27.05 19.82
C LEU A 212 7.49 -26.20 19.54
N ALA A 213 7.33 -24.89 19.50
CA ALA A 213 8.41 -23.93 19.26
C ALA A 213 9.50 -24.06 20.32
N TRP A 214 9.12 -24.23 21.59
CA TRP A 214 10.09 -24.47 22.65
C TRP A 214 10.83 -25.80 22.44
N ARG A 215 10.12 -26.89 22.11
CA ARG A 215 10.69 -28.23 21.89
C ARG A 215 11.68 -28.24 20.73
N LEU A 216 11.29 -27.73 19.57
CA LEU A 216 12.11 -27.75 18.34
C LEU A 216 13.36 -26.86 18.43
N THR A 217 13.33 -25.83 19.28
CA THR A 217 14.43 -24.86 19.40
C THR A 217 15.25 -24.98 20.68
N SER A 218 14.92 -25.93 21.55
CA SER A 218 15.71 -26.23 22.75
C SER A 218 17.05 -26.94 22.48
N PRO A 219 17.17 -27.84 21.49
CA PRO A 219 18.45 -28.46 21.15
C PRO A 219 19.54 -27.47 20.73
N ALA A 220 20.79 -27.95 20.68
CA ALA A 220 21.92 -27.15 20.20
C ALA A 220 21.78 -26.80 18.71
N GLU A 221 21.25 -27.74 17.92
CA GLU A 221 20.85 -27.55 16.52
C GLU A 221 19.32 -27.53 16.45
N PRO A 222 18.69 -26.35 16.33
CA PRO A 222 17.24 -26.24 16.22
C PRO A 222 16.70 -26.87 14.93
N ASP A 223 15.58 -27.57 15.04
CA ASP A 223 14.80 -27.99 13.87
C ASP A 223 13.91 -26.83 13.44
N TRP A 224 14.38 -26.10 12.45
CA TRP A 224 13.66 -24.95 11.93
C TRP A 224 12.65 -25.29 10.84
N ASP A 225 12.85 -26.41 10.13
CA ASP A 225 11.98 -26.80 9.03
C ASP A 225 10.62 -27.30 9.56
N GLY A 226 10.61 -27.84 10.77
CA GLY A 226 9.37 -28.17 11.51
C GLY A 226 8.67 -26.97 12.17
N LEU A 227 9.24 -25.76 12.16
CA LEU A 227 8.68 -24.62 12.90
C LEU A 227 7.71 -23.79 12.03
N PRO A 228 6.45 -23.57 12.46
CA PRO A 228 5.48 -22.78 11.68
C PRO A 228 5.87 -21.31 11.51
N GLU A 229 5.78 -20.75 10.29
CA GLU A 229 6.43 -19.48 9.92
C GLU A 229 5.77 -18.20 10.47
N VAL A 230 4.48 -18.21 10.82
CA VAL A 230 3.75 -16.93 11.04
C VAL A 230 3.34 -16.67 12.48
N LEU A 231 3.27 -17.70 13.32
CA LEU A 231 2.90 -17.47 14.72
C LEU A 231 4.06 -16.85 15.50
N VAL A 232 3.72 -15.84 16.28
CA VAL A 232 4.59 -15.22 17.27
C VAL A 232 4.36 -15.94 18.60
N PRO A 233 5.40 -16.50 19.22
CA PRO A 233 5.23 -17.24 20.47
C PRO A 233 4.98 -16.30 21.65
N ARG A 234 4.42 -16.83 22.72
CA ARG A 234 4.15 -16.07 23.96
C ARG A 234 5.14 -16.40 25.06
N GLY A 235 5.55 -15.35 25.76
CA GLY A 235 6.21 -15.43 27.06
C GLY A 235 7.69 -15.08 27.05
N LEU A 236 8.15 -14.58 28.19
CA LEU A 236 9.49 -14.01 28.40
C LEU A 236 10.62 -14.98 28.07
N ARG A 237 10.39 -16.29 28.26
CA ARG A 237 11.37 -17.35 28.00
C ARG A 237 11.93 -17.32 26.57
N PHE A 238 11.14 -16.92 25.58
CA PHE A 238 11.56 -16.85 24.18
C PHE A 238 12.47 -15.64 23.92
N VAL A 239 12.13 -14.48 24.50
CA VAL A 239 12.96 -13.28 24.42
C VAL A 239 14.31 -13.51 25.10
N LEU A 240 14.33 -14.13 26.28
CA LEU A 240 15.56 -14.46 26.99
C LEU A 240 16.43 -15.44 26.17
N ARG A 241 15.82 -16.43 25.53
CA ARG A 241 16.54 -17.36 24.64
C ARG A 241 17.19 -16.64 23.44
N ALA A 242 16.50 -15.67 22.85
CA ALA A 242 17.08 -14.83 21.79
C ALA A 242 18.23 -13.97 22.33
N LEU A 243 18.08 -13.40 23.52
CA LEU A 243 19.14 -12.60 24.17
C LEU A 243 20.41 -13.41 24.49
N ASP A 244 20.26 -14.69 24.85
CA ASP A 244 21.38 -15.58 25.14
C ASP A 244 22.13 -16.04 23.87
N ARG A 245 21.56 -15.83 22.67
CA ARG A 245 22.13 -16.22 21.38
C ARG A 245 22.21 -15.02 20.41
N PRO A 246 22.98 -13.96 20.72
CA PRO A 246 22.97 -12.70 19.95
C PRO A 246 23.49 -12.82 18.51
N HIS A 247 24.20 -13.90 18.18
CA HIS A 247 24.72 -14.18 16.83
C HIS A 247 23.77 -15.03 15.98
N ASP A 248 22.68 -15.55 16.56
CA ASP A 248 21.68 -16.33 15.84
C ASP A 248 20.56 -15.41 15.36
N ARG A 249 20.69 -14.93 14.12
CA ARG A 249 19.71 -14.03 13.50
C ARG A 249 18.32 -14.67 13.40
N ARG A 250 18.24 -15.99 13.16
CA ARG A 250 16.95 -16.69 13.05
C ARG A 250 16.27 -16.76 14.42
N MET A 251 17.02 -16.96 15.49
CA MET A 251 16.52 -16.87 16.86
C MET A 251 16.00 -15.46 17.18
N ALA A 252 16.76 -14.43 16.81
CA ALA A 252 16.39 -13.04 17.00
C ALA A 252 15.06 -12.68 16.31
N ASP A 253 14.97 -12.99 15.01
CA ASP A 253 13.79 -12.65 14.19
C ASP A 253 12.54 -13.41 14.63
N ARG A 254 12.68 -14.67 15.08
CA ARG A 254 11.55 -15.54 15.44
C ARG A 254 11.06 -15.39 16.88
N PHE A 255 11.96 -15.08 17.82
CA PHE A 255 11.65 -15.08 19.25
C PHE A 255 11.85 -13.73 19.94
N GLY A 256 12.64 -12.82 19.35
CA GLY A 256 12.73 -11.43 19.81
C GLY A 256 11.36 -10.75 19.92
N PRO A 257 10.46 -10.90 18.93
CA PRO A 257 9.13 -10.30 18.96
C PRO A 257 8.09 -10.98 19.85
N ALA A 258 8.46 -12.00 20.64
CA ALA A 258 7.51 -12.79 21.42
C ALA A 258 6.56 -11.93 22.25
N GLU A 259 5.27 -12.29 22.30
CA GLU A 259 4.26 -11.51 23.01
C GLU A 259 4.48 -11.63 24.53
N LEU A 260 4.49 -10.49 25.21
CA LEU A 260 4.71 -10.40 26.66
C LEU A 260 3.49 -9.80 27.36
N THR A 261 3.20 -10.30 28.55
CA THR A 261 2.31 -9.64 29.51
C THR A 261 2.97 -8.40 30.13
N ASP A 262 2.20 -7.57 30.85
CA ASP A 262 2.76 -6.41 31.57
C ASP A 262 3.78 -6.82 32.65
N ASP A 263 3.50 -7.92 33.36
CA ASP A 263 4.39 -8.48 34.37
C ASP A 263 5.70 -8.98 33.73
N GLU A 264 5.62 -9.64 32.58
CA GLU A 264 6.80 -10.11 31.85
C GLU A 264 7.62 -8.97 31.23
N ARG A 265 6.98 -7.90 30.75
CA ARG A 265 7.67 -6.67 30.32
C ARG A 265 8.44 -6.06 31.50
N SER A 266 7.83 -6.00 32.66
CA SER A 266 8.46 -5.50 33.89
C SER A 266 9.63 -6.39 34.31
N ALA A 267 9.46 -7.71 34.26
CA ALA A 267 10.52 -8.68 34.54
C ALA A 267 11.69 -8.58 33.53
N LEU A 268 11.42 -8.29 32.25
CA LEU A 268 12.48 -8.04 31.26
C LEU A 268 13.29 -6.79 31.61
N VAL A 269 12.62 -5.70 32.01
CA VAL A 269 13.28 -4.47 32.46
C VAL A 269 14.18 -4.73 33.67
N ASP A 270 13.67 -5.46 34.67
CA ASP A 270 14.42 -5.85 35.85
C ASP A 270 15.63 -6.72 35.49
N HIS A 271 15.44 -7.70 34.59
CA HIS A 271 16.51 -8.57 34.10
C HIS A 271 17.64 -7.80 33.41
N LEU A 272 17.32 -6.69 32.75
CA LEU A 272 18.26 -5.89 31.97
C LEU A 272 18.97 -4.79 32.79
N ARG A 273 18.49 -4.46 34.00
CA ARG A 273 18.98 -3.32 34.80
C ARG A 273 20.49 -3.35 35.02
N ASP A 274 21.03 -4.52 35.35
CA ASP A 274 22.46 -4.72 35.66
C ASP A 274 23.26 -5.29 34.49
N ARG A 275 22.66 -5.36 33.29
CA ARG A 275 23.32 -5.90 32.10
C ARG A 275 24.19 -4.85 31.40
N PRO A 276 25.25 -5.27 30.69
CA PRO A 276 26.08 -4.38 29.88
C PRO A 276 25.24 -3.55 28.90
N ALA A 277 25.72 -2.35 28.55
CA ALA A 277 25.01 -1.45 27.65
C ALA A 277 24.71 -2.09 26.27
N GLU A 278 25.59 -2.97 25.80
CA GLU A 278 25.41 -3.71 24.54
C GLU A 278 24.22 -4.67 24.61
N GLN A 279 24.07 -5.42 25.70
CA GLN A 279 22.92 -6.31 25.88
C GLN A 279 21.61 -5.54 26.03
N ARG A 280 21.62 -4.39 26.72
CA ARG A 280 20.45 -3.52 26.81
C ARG A 280 20.03 -2.97 25.44
N ARG A 281 20.99 -2.58 24.60
CA ARG A 281 20.74 -2.14 23.22
C ARG A 281 20.19 -3.27 22.35
N TYR A 282 20.81 -4.46 22.43
CA TYR A 282 20.35 -5.62 21.69
C TYR A 282 18.94 -6.03 22.08
N ALA A 283 18.59 -6.00 23.38
CA ALA A 283 17.22 -6.21 23.83
C ALA A 283 16.23 -5.21 23.23
N PHE A 284 16.61 -3.94 23.16
CA PHE A 284 15.79 -2.91 22.52
C PHE A 284 15.57 -3.22 21.04
N GLU A 285 16.62 -3.58 20.29
CA GLU A 285 16.51 -3.98 18.88
C GLU A 285 15.60 -5.19 18.69
N LEU A 286 15.74 -6.23 19.53
CA LEU A 286 14.87 -7.41 19.51
C LEU A 286 13.39 -7.09 19.75
N ARG A 287 13.10 -6.06 20.55
CA ARG A 287 11.73 -5.65 20.89
C ARG A 287 11.12 -4.66 19.91
N LEU A 288 11.90 -4.04 19.01
CA LEU A 288 11.36 -3.08 18.04
C LEU A 288 10.21 -3.66 17.20
N PRO A 289 10.30 -4.89 16.64
CA PRO A 289 9.20 -5.47 15.87
C PRO A 289 7.97 -5.82 16.71
N ALA A 290 8.12 -6.04 18.02
CA ALA A 290 6.99 -6.29 18.93
C ALA A 290 6.16 -5.02 19.22
N GLY A 291 6.69 -3.84 18.91
CA GLY A 291 6.00 -2.56 19.16
C GLY A 291 6.00 -2.11 20.62
N ASP A 292 6.69 -2.82 21.52
CA ASP A 292 6.74 -2.51 22.96
C ASP A 292 8.13 -2.10 23.46
N ALA A 293 9.10 -1.91 22.57
CA ALA A 293 10.47 -1.49 22.88
C ALA A 293 10.57 -0.20 23.72
N GLU A 294 9.51 0.62 23.72
CA GLU A 294 9.40 1.82 24.55
C GLU A 294 9.63 1.53 26.04
N VAL A 295 9.20 0.36 26.53
CA VAL A 295 9.37 -0.05 27.94
C VAL A 295 10.85 -0.14 28.34
N LEU A 296 11.76 -0.28 27.37
CA LEU A 296 13.20 -0.39 27.58
C LEU A 296 13.94 0.97 27.56
N LEU A 297 13.27 2.07 27.21
CA LEU A 297 13.90 3.39 27.18
C LEU A 297 14.51 3.83 28.53
N PRO A 298 13.89 3.58 29.71
CA PRO A 298 14.50 3.90 30.99
C PRO A 298 15.83 3.17 31.24
N VAL A 299 15.91 1.87 30.93
CA VAL A 299 17.16 1.10 31.12
C VAL A 299 18.23 1.48 30.10
N LEU A 300 17.87 2.10 28.97
CA LEU A 300 18.81 2.72 28.04
C LEU A 300 19.26 4.12 28.47
N GLY A 301 18.69 4.68 29.55
CA GLY A 301 18.93 6.07 29.96
C GLY A 301 18.36 7.07 28.96
N LEU A 302 17.18 6.78 28.40
CA LEU A 302 16.43 7.63 27.47
C LEU A 302 15.01 7.96 27.99
N PRO A 303 14.83 8.35 29.27
CA PRO A 303 13.50 8.69 29.77
C PRO A 303 12.93 9.90 29.01
N GLY A 304 11.63 9.88 28.70
CA GLY A 304 10.99 11.00 28.00
C GLY A 304 11.10 10.94 26.47
N ALA A 305 11.82 9.95 25.92
CA ALA A 305 11.99 9.75 24.48
C ALA A 305 10.85 8.94 23.84
N GLU A 306 9.83 8.56 24.61
CA GLU A 306 8.70 7.74 24.16
C GLU A 306 7.96 8.37 22.98
N PRO A 307 7.57 9.67 23.02
CA PRO A 307 6.87 10.28 21.88
C PRO A 307 7.76 10.36 20.64
N LEU A 308 9.07 10.51 20.81
CA LEU A 308 10.01 10.57 19.69
C LEU A 308 10.17 9.20 19.04
N LEU A 309 10.25 8.12 19.82
CA LEU A 309 10.29 6.75 19.30
C LEU A 309 9.03 6.43 18.48
N ARG A 310 7.85 6.78 18.99
CA ARG A 310 6.59 6.58 18.25
C ARG A 310 6.57 7.33 16.92
N LEU A 311 7.08 8.57 16.89
CA LEU A 311 7.21 9.32 15.63
C LEU A 311 8.20 8.65 14.67
N VAL A 312 9.36 8.19 15.16
CA VAL A 312 10.34 7.46 14.34
C VAL A 312 9.72 6.21 13.71
N LEU A 313 9.04 5.38 14.51
CA LEU A 313 8.38 4.16 14.04
C LEU A 313 7.27 4.47 13.03
N ALA A 314 6.46 5.51 13.27
CA ALA A 314 5.44 5.95 12.33
C ALA A 314 6.04 6.44 11.00
N THR A 315 7.19 7.13 11.03
CA THR A 315 7.86 7.60 9.79
C THR A 315 8.45 6.46 8.96
N ALA A 316 8.91 5.37 9.58
CA ALA A 316 9.48 4.23 8.88
C ALA A 316 8.47 3.54 7.95
N ALA A 317 7.17 3.64 8.26
CA ALA A 317 6.09 3.11 7.44
C ALA A 317 5.78 3.95 6.18
N THR A 318 6.30 5.18 6.07
CA THR A 318 5.98 6.10 4.96
C THR A 318 7.23 6.77 4.40
N GLU A 319 7.68 6.37 3.20
CA GLU A 319 8.95 6.86 2.60
C GLU A 319 8.98 8.38 2.34
N ALA A 320 7.80 9.00 2.14
CA ALA A 320 7.62 10.43 1.93
C ALA A 320 6.26 10.94 2.47
N GLY A 321 5.89 10.56 3.69
CA GLY A 321 4.66 11.02 4.34
C GLY A 321 4.79 12.41 4.95
N ARG A 322 3.68 13.17 4.98
CA ARG A 322 3.56 14.45 5.71
C ARG A 322 3.83 14.22 7.20
N GLN A 323 4.66 15.07 7.79
CA GLN A 323 5.00 15.07 9.20
C GLN A 323 4.55 16.36 9.87
N ASP A 324 4.21 16.27 11.15
CA ASP A 324 3.97 17.44 12.00
C ASP A 324 5.30 17.92 12.60
N ARG A 325 5.83 19.01 12.06
CA ARG A 325 7.09 19.60 12.54
C ARG A 325 7.00 20.04 13.99
N ALA A 326 5.86 20.59 14.42
CA ALA A 326 5.69 21.08 15.79
C ALA A 326 5.69 19.92 16.79
N GLY A 327 5.00 18.83 16.46
CA GLY A 327 5.02 17.57 17.19
C GLY A 327 6.43 16.97 17.31
N ILE A 328 7.20 16.94 16.22
CA ILE A 328 8.59 16.47 16.24
C ILE A 328 9.44 17.31 17.19
N LEU A 329 9.39 18.64 17.08
CA LEU A 329 10.18 19.52 17.93
C LEU A 329 9.76 19.43 19.41
N ALA A 330 8.48 19.21 19.69
CA ALA A 330 8.00 18.97 21.05
C ALA A 330 8.52 17.65 21.62
N ALA A 331 8.54 16.57 20.83
CA ALA A 331 9.10 15.29 21.23
C ALA A 331 10.61 15.37 21.48
N VAL A 332 11.35 16.08 20.61
CA VAL A 332 12.79 16.35 20.80
C VAL A 332 13.04 17.12 22.10
N ARG A 333 12.28 18.18 22.37
CA ARG A 333 12.40 18.95 23.63
C ARG A 333 12.14 18.08 24.87
N ARG A 334 11.19 17.16 24.81
CA ARG A 334 10.86 16.25 25.92
C ARG A 334 11.98 15.23 26.18
N ALA A 335 12.58 14.69 25.13
CA ALA A 335 13.69 13.74 25.22
C ALA A 335 15.02 14.42 25.61
N GLY A 336 15.14 15.72 25.37
CA GLY A 336 16.40 16.47 25.39
C GLY A 336 17.26 16.17 24.16
N ASP A 337 18.07 17.12 23.72
CA ASP A 337 18.87 17.00 22.48
C ASP A 337 19.78 15.76 22.47
N ASP A 338 20.47 15.49 23.58
CA ASP A 338 21.36 14.33 23.69
C ASP A 338 20.59 13.01 23.72
N GLY A 339 19.45 12.96 24.42
CA GLY A 339 18.55 11.81 24.45
C GLY A 339 17.98 11.51 23.07
N ALA A 340 17.49 12.55 22.38
CA ALA A 340 16.97 12.45 21.02
C ALA A 340 18.04 11.99 20.02
N ARG A 341 19.27 12.52 20.08
CA ARG A 341 20.38 12.08 19.22
C ARG A 341 20.77 10.63 19.50
N ARG A 342 20.82 10.22 20.77
CA ARG A 342 21.10 8.83 21.14
C ARG A 342 20.02 7.88 20.64
N LEU A 343 18.74 8.26 20.77
CA LEU A 343 17.62 7.48 20.22
C LEU A 343 17.72 7.38 18.69
N LEU A 344 17.98 8.48 17.98
CA LEU A 344 18.17 8.46 16.52
C LEU A 344 19.42 7.69 16.07
N GLY A 345 20.39 7.48 16.97
CA GLY A 345 21.50 6.56 16.74
C GLY A 345 21.09 5.09 16.80
N LEU A 346 20.08 4.75 17.62
CA LEU A 346 19.51 3.41 17.71
C LEU A 346 18.48 3.15 16.60
N CYS A 347 17.62 4.13 16.33
CA CYS A 347 16.58 4.09 15.31
C CYS A 347 16.70 5.30 14.38
N PRO A 348 17.54 5.22 13.32
CA PRO A 348 17.75 6.35 12.42
C PRO A 348 16.47 6.77 11.69
N SER A 349 16.16 8.07 11.73
CA SER A 349 15.14 8.68 10.88
C SER A 349 15.61 10.01 10.32
N GLU A 350 15.74 10.08 9.00
CA GLU A 350 16.23 11.27 8.31
C GLU A 350 15.26 12.45 8.42
N VAL A 351 13.97 12.17 8.34
CA VAL A 351 12.93 13.18 8.39
C VAL A 351 12.86 13.77 9.80
N ILE A 352 12.87 12.92 10.84
CA ILE A 352 12.87 13.38 12.23
C ILE A 352 14.11 14.21 12.55
N ALA A 353 15.29 13.78 12.09
CA ALA A 353 16.54 14.51 12.29
C ALA A 353 16.60 15.85 11.50
N ALA A 354 15.80 16.00 10.44
CA ALA A 354 15.75 17.22 9.64
C ALA A 354 15.00 18.37 10.33
N ALA A 355 13.94 18.08 11.08
CA ALA A 355 13.16 19.12 11.78
C ALA A 355 14.01 20.04 12.69
N PRO A 356 14.92 19.52 13.54
CA PRO A 356 15.87 20.35 14.31
C PRO A 356 17.12 20.76 13.51
N GLY A 357 17.28 20.29 12.27
CA GLY A 357 18.38 20.66 11.37
C GLY A 357 19.68 19.87 11.53
N TRP A 358 19.67 18.73 12.24
CA TRP A 358 20.91 18.00 12.60
C TRP A 358 21.58 17.26 11.43
N ASN A 359 20.87 17.03 10.32
CA ASN A 359 21.36 16.23 9.19
C ASN A 359 21.34 16.96 7.84
N ARG A 360 21.39 18.31 7.84
CA ARG A 360 21.30 19.15 6.62
C ARG A 360 22.14 18.63 5.45
N ALA A 361 23.43 18.40 5.67
CA ALA A 361 24.35 17.96 4.60
C ALA A 361 23.95 16.60 4.00
N ALA A 362 23.44 15.68 4.81
CA ALA A 362 22.96 14.38 4.34
C ALA A 362 21.68 14.53 3.50
N VAL A 363 20.73 15.35 3.98
CA VAL A 363 19.48 15.67 3.27
C VAL A 363 19.78 16.30 1.91
N GLU A 364 20.63 17.33 1.85
CA GLU A 364 21.00 17.99 0.59
C GLU A 364 21.67 17.03 -0.41
N LYS A 365 22.54 16.12 0.07
CA LYS A 365 23.15 15.07 -0.75
C LYS A 365 22.09 14.14 -1.34
N ARG A 366 21.05 13.79 -0.57
CA ARG A 366 19.94 12.94 -1.02
C ARG A 366 19.02 13.64 -2.02
N VAL A 367 18.75 14.93 -1.82
CA VAL A 367 18.01 15.76 -2.79
C VAL A 367 18.71 15.78 -4.15
N LYS A 368 20.05 15.91 -4.17
CA LYS A 368 20.85 15.82 -5.42
C LYS A 368 20.72 14.48 -6.13
N ARG A 369 20.42 13.40 -5.40
CA ARG A 369 20.19 12.04 -5.91
C ARG A 369 18.71 11.73 -6.19
N ASN A 370 17.81 12.69 -6.04
CA ASN A 370 16.35 12.51 -6.15
C ASN A 370 15.80 11.39 -5.24
N ALA A 371 16.35 11.22 -4.04
CA ALA A 371 15.82 10.30 -3.05
C ALA A 371 14.58 10.90 -2.37
N LEU A 372 13.49 10.13 -2.29
CA LEU A 372 12.17 10.60 -1.85
C LEU A 372 12.19 11.12 -0.41
N SER A 373 12.76 10.34 0.51
CA SER A 373 12.97 10.73 1.92
C SER A 373 13.75 12.03 2.05
N GLY A 374 14.78 12.22 1.22
CA GLY A 374 15.60 13.43 1.20
C GLY A 374 14.84 14.66 0.70
N ILE A 375 14.01 14.50 -0.34
CA ILE A 375 13.17 15.59 -0.85
C ILE A 375 12.15 15.99 0.22
N ALA A 376 11.42 15.03 0.80
CA ALA A 376 10.46 15.30 1.86
C ALA A 376 11.10 15.98 3.08
N ALA A 377 12.26 15.49 3.53
CA ALA A 377 13.02 16.06 4.64
C ALA A 377 13.56 17.47 4.35
N PHE A 378 13.86 17.79 3.08
CA PHE A 378 14.40 19.09 2.70
C PHE A 378 13.44 20.25 2.97
N GLY A 379 12.13 20.02 2.85
CA GLY A 379 11.12 20.99 3.24
C GLY A 379 11.05 21.25 4.76
N LEU A 380 11.44 20.25 5.56
CA LEU A 380 11.33 20.27 7.02
C LEU A 380 12.53 20.92 7.72
N LEU A 381 13.68 20.97 7.02
CA LEU A 381 14.89 21.63 7.49
C LEU A 381 14.61 23.09 7.82
N PRO A 382 15.14 23.64 8.93
CA PRO A 382 15.13 25.08 9.16
C PRO A 382 15.78 25.82 7.98
N LEU A 383 15.45 27.09 7.79
CA LEU A 383 16.14 27.92 6.80
C LEU A 383 17.61 28.11 7.23
N ALA A 384 18.53 28.11 6.26
CA ALA A 384 19.92 28.46 6.51
C ALA A 384 20.07 29.97 6.74
N ASP A 385 21.21 30.40 7.28
CA ASP A 385 21.49 31.82 7.47
C ASP A 385 21.45 32.55 6.12
N GLY A 386 20.59 33.57 6.03
CA GLY A 386 20.37 34.36 4.81
C GLY A 386 19.49 33.71 3.75
N GLU A 387 19.01 32.48 3.95
CA GLU A 387 18.07 31.81 3.04
C GLU A 387 16.64 32.27 3.31
N THR A 388 15.91 32.68 2.27
CA THR A 388 14.49 33.00 2.38
C THR A 388 13.59 31.81 2.06
N VAL A 389 12.33 31.88 2.49
CA VAL A 389 11.29 30.89 2.10
C VAL A 389 11.17 30.79 0.56
N LEU A 390 11.32 31.91 -0.16
CA LEU A 390 11.27 31.94 -1.62
C LEU A 390 12.45 31.17 -2.24
N ASP A 391 13.65 31.28 -1.67
CA ASP A 391 14.82 30.53 -2.16
C ASP A 391 14.60 29.01 -2.04
N ARG A 392 14.12 28.56 -0.87
CA ARG A 392 13.80 27.14 -0.64
C ARG A 392 12.67 26.66 -1.55
N TYR A 393 11.64 27.48 -1.75
CA TYR A 393 10.55 27.21 -2.69
C TYR A 393 11.07 27.01 -4.11
N LEU A 394 11.90 27.94 -4.62
CA LEU A 394 12.48 27.85 -5.95
C LEU A 394 13.39 26.63 -6.08
N ALA A 395 14.16 26.29 -5.05
CA ALA A 395 14.97 25.07 -5.04
C ALA A 395 14.10 23.79 -5.15
N LEU A 396 12.97 23.72 -4.45
CA LEU A 396 12.00 22.63 -4.58
C LEU A 396 11.35 22.59 -5.98
N ARG A 397 11.13 23.74 -6.62
CA ARG A 397 10.67 23.80 -8.02
C ARG A 397 11.70 23.27 -9.00
N GLU A 398 12.98 23.55 -8.79
CA GLU A 398 14.06 22.96 -9.58
C GLU A 398 14.17 21.44 -9.38
N VAL A 399 13.87 20.93 -8.19
CA VAL A 399 13.72 19.49 -7.97
C VAL A 399 12.53 18.94 -8.77
N ALA A 400 11.37 19.59 -8.70
CA ALA A 400 10.16 19.19 -9.42
C ALA A 400 10.38 19.02 -10.93
N LYS A 401 11.16 19.92 -11.55
CA LYS A 401 11.52 19.88 -12.99
C LYS A 401 12.29 18.63 -13.42
N ARG A 402 12.89 17.88 -12.48
CA ARG A 402 13.60 16.63 -12.76
C ARG A 402 12.64 15.44 -12.92
N GLY A 403 11.46 15.51 -12.31
CA GLY A 403 10.46 14.44 -12.27
C GLY A 403 10.06 13.87 -13.65
N PRO A 404 9.78 14.70 -14.68
CA PRO A 404 9.41 14.21 -16.00
C PRO A 404 10.45 13.30 -16.67
N LYS A 405 11.73 13.43 -16.32
CA LYS A 405 12.83 12.60 -16.85
C LYS A 405 12.93 11.22 -16.17
N LEU A 406 12.14 10.99 -15.11
CA LEU A 406 12.11 9.73 -14.38
C LEU A 406 11.08 8.77 -14.98
N GLY A 407 11.26 7.47 -14.74
CA GLY A 407 10.30 6.44 -15.16
C GLY A 407 8.91 6.63 -14.51
N PRO A 408 7.85 6.02 -15.06
CA PRO A 408 6.46 6.29 -14.68
C PRO A 408 6.18 6.23 -13.17
N ASN A 409 6.55 5.13 -12.51
CA ASN A 409 6.35 4.97 -11.06
C ASN A 409 7.15 6.00 -10.26
N ARG A 410 8.42 6.19 -10.63
CA ARG A 410 9.31 7.12 -9.94
C ARG A 410 8.86 8.57 -10.09
N ARG A 411 8.22 8.94 -11.21
CA ARG A 411 7.65 10.28 -11.43
C ARG A 411 6.57 10.61 -10.41
N HIS A 412 5.67 9.66 -10.11
CA HIS A 412 4.59 9.87 -9.14
C HIS A 412 5.12 9.99 -7.72
N SER A 413 5.94 9.04 -7.26
CA SER A 413 6.52 9.11 -5.92
C SER A 413 7.39 10.35 -5.74
N HIS A 414 8.10 10.78 -6.80
CA HIS A 414 8.86 12.03 -6.80
C HIS A 414 7.96 13.27 -6.68
N ALA A 415 6.87 13.33 -7.44
CA ALA A 415 5.90 14.43 -7.33
C ALA A 415 5.25 14.49 -5.93
N ALA A 416 4.89 13.33 -5.37
CA ALA A 416 4.37 13.22 -4.01
C ALA A 416 5.39 13.70 -2.97
N ALA A 417 6.66 13.31 -3.10
CA ALA A 417 7.72 13.78 -2.20
C ALA A 417 7.94 15.29 -2.29
N VAL A 418 7.85 15.89 -3.48
CA VAL A 418 7.90 17.35 -3.65
C VAL A 418 6.70 18.03 -3.00
N ALA A 419 5.49 17.49 -3.15
CA ALA A 419 4.29 18.02 -2.50
C ALA A 419 4.41 18.00 -0.98
N VAL A 420 4.88 16.89 -0.40
CA VAL A 420 5.18 16.78 1.03
C VAL A 420 6.26 17.77 1.46
N ALA A 421 7.30 17.96 0.66
CA ALA A 421 8.33 18.94 0.96
C ALA A 421 7.80 20.39 0.97
N LEU A 422 6.87 20.73 0.07
CA LEU A 422 6.23 22.04 0.05
C LEU A 422 5.32 22.24 1.27
N ASP A 423 4.60 21.21 1.69
CA ASP A 423 3.79 21.27 2.92
C ASP A 423 4.68 21.44 4.17
N HIS A 424 5.79 20.69 4.25
CA HIS A 424 6.76 20.89 5.33
C HIS A 424 7.36 22.31 5.30
N LEU A 425 7.65 22.85 4.12
CA LEU A 425 8.13 24.22 3.99
C LEU A 425 7.08 25.24 4.44
N ALA A 426 5.79 24.98 4.19
CA ALA A 426 4.71 25.82 4.70
C ALA A 426 4.72 25.86 6.24
N GLN A 427 4.91 24.70 6.89
CA GLN A 427 5.07 24.63 8.36
C GLN A 427 6.31 25.39 8.85
N VAL A 428 7.43 25.35 8.12
CA VAL A 428 8.63 26.16 8.42
C VAL A 428 8.35 27.65 8.25
N ALA A 429 7.54 28.03 7.27
CA ALA A 429 7.12 29.41 7.01
C ALA A 429 6.01 29.92 7.95
N GLY A 430 5.42 29.06 8.80
CA GLY A 430 4.27 29.40 9.64
C GLY A 430 2.96 29.54 8.87
N LEU A 431 2.86 28.93 7.69
CA LEU A 431 1.67 28.89 6.84
C LEU A 431 0.88 27.60 7.06
N PRO A 432 -0.45 27.61 6.86
CA PRO A 432 -1.29 26.45 7.18
C PRO A 432 -1.07 25.28 6.21
N ASP A 433 -0.73 25.56 4.95
CA ASP A 433 -0.60 24.54 3.90
C ASP A 433 0.32 25.00 2.75
N ALA A 434 0.67 24.05 1.89
CA ALA A 434 1.49 24.26 0.71
C ALA A 434 0.87 25.23 -0.32
N ASP A 435 -0.46 25.33 -0.38
CA ASP A 435 -1.15 26.19 -1.34
C ASP A 435 -0.94 27.66 -0.99
N ARG A 436 -1.09 28.03 0.29
CA ARG A 436 -0.80 29.39 0.78
C ARG A 436 0.66 29.77 0.57
N LEU A 437 1.57 28.84 0.83
CA LEU A 437 2.99 29.01 0.54
C LEU A 437 3.23 29.31 -0.94
N GLU A 438 2.64 28.49 -1.82
CA GLU A 438 2.72 28.70 -3.27
C GLU A 438 2.23 30.09 -3.66
N TRP A 439 1.06 30.51 -3.16
CA TRP A 439 0.49 31.81 -3.52
C TRP A 439 1.34 32.98 -3.05
N ASP A 440 1.86 32.93 -1.82
CA ASP A 440 2.73 33.98 -1.29
C ASP A 440 4.06 34.05 -2.06
N CYS A 441 4.65 32.90 -2.41
CA CYS A 441 5.85 32.85 -3.23
C CYS A 441 5.62 33.40 -4.65
N GLU A 442 4.52 33.02 -5.31
CA GLU A 442 4.17 33.51 -6.64
C GLU A 442 3.83 35.02 -6.63
N ALA A 443 3.24 35.53 -5.55
CA ALA A 443 3.02 36.97 -5.33
C ALA A 443 4.30 37.77 -5.24
N ARG A 444 5.30 37.24 -4.52
CA ARG A 444 6.63 37.86 -4.44
C ARG A 444 7.33 37.87 -5.80
N ILE A 445 7.27 36.76 -6.54
CA ILE A 445 7.83 36.66 -7.90
C ILE A 445 7.17 37.70 -8.83
N ALA A 446 5.85 37.89 -8.74
CA ALA A 446 5.14 38.86 -9.58
C ALA A 446 5.48 40.33 -9.24
N ALA A 447 5.71 40.65 -7.96
CA ALA A 447 6.06 42.00 -7.53
C ALA A 447 7.44 42.47 -8.06
N GLU A 448 8.34 41.53 -8.37
CA GLU A 448 9.67 41.80 -8.93
C GLU A 448 9.68 41.99 -10.47
N THR A 449 8.50 42.08 -11.10
CA THR A 449 8.35 42.18 -12.56
C THR A 449 8.95 43.49 -13.12
N PRO A 450 9.92 43.42 -14.06
CA PRO A 450 10.46 44.61 -14.72
C PRO A 450 9.39 45.35 -15.54
N GLY A 451 9.52 46.68 -15.64
CA GLY A 451 8.77 47.49 -16.60
C GLY A 451 9.17 47.21 -18.06
N ASP A 452 8.65 48.01 -18.99
CA ASP A 452 8.97 47.85 -20.42
C ASP A 452 10.47 48.05 -20.70
N TRP A 453 11.00 47.29 -21.66
CA TRP A 453 12.39 47.40 -22.12
C TRP A 453 12.48 48.32 -23.34
N HIS A 454 13.33 49.33 -23.28
CA HIS A 454 13.58 50.25 -24.41
C HIS A 454 14.85 49.84 -25.18
N ILE A 455 14.71 49.55 -26.47
CA ILE A 455 15.80 49.16 -27.39
C ILE A 455 15.78 50.12 -28.57
N GLY A 456 16.60 51.17 -28.52
CA GLY A 456 16.56 52.27 -29.50
C GLY A 456 15.17 52.94 -29.50
N ASP A 457 14.56 53.09 -30.67
CA ASP A 457 13.20 53.63 -30.84
C ASP A 457 12.09 52.63 -30.48
N TYR A 458 12.45 51.38 -30.14
CA TYR A 458 11.51 50.31 -29.89
C TYR A 458 11.25 50.14 -28.40
N THR A 459 9.99 49.92 -28.04
CA THR A 459 9.58 49.51 -26.70
C THR A 459 9.09 48.08 -26.76
N VAL A 460 9.71 47.22 -25.96
CA VAL A 460 9.34 45.81 -25.80
C VAL A 460 8.66 45.67 -24.45
N GLY A 461 7.45 45.13 -24.44
CA GLY A 461 6.71 44.87 -23.20
C GLY A 461 6.12 43.47 -23.22
N VAL A 462 5.92 42.87 -22.05
CA VAL A 462 5.14 41.64 -21.90
C VAL A 462 3.78 42.04 -21.31
N ARG A 463 2.70 41.59 -21.94
CA ARG A 463 1.31 41.87 -21.54
C ARG A 463 0.52 40.58 -21.55
N LEU A 464 -0.48 40.45 -20.67
CA LEU A 464 -1.37 39.29 -20.69
C LEU A 464 -2.51 39.51 -21.68
N ALA A 465 -2.73 38.54 -22.55
CA ALA A 465 -3.94 38.40 -23.36
C ALA A 465 -4.63 37.11 -22.94
N ASP A 466 -5.87 37.19 -22.44
CA ASP A 466 -6.62 36.03 -21.92
C ASP A 466 -5.81 35.16 -20.93
N ALA A 467 -5.04 35.84 -20.06
CA ALA A 467 -4.12 35.26 -19.08
C ALA A 467 -2.85 34.57 -19.63
N ASP A 468 -2.61 34.61 -20.94
CA ASP A 468 -1.35 34.17 -21.55
C ASP A 468 -0.42 35.38 -21.81
N PRO A 469 0.86 35.31 -21.40
CA PRO A 469 1.80 36.41 -21.62
C PRO A 469 2.26 36.48 -23.08
N VAL A 470 1.95 37.61 -23.70
CA VAL A 470 2.30 37.97 -25.07
C VAL A 470 3.37 39.05 -25.04
N LEU A 471 4.44 38.81 -25.80
CA LEU A 471 5.48 39.80 -26.01
C LEU A 471 5.02 40.76 -27.12
N THR A 472 5.02 42.05 -26.81
CA THR A 472 4.64 43.14 -27.70
C THR A 472 5.84 44.01 -28.01
N VAL A 473 5.97 44.46 -29.25
CA VAL A 473 6.99 45.42 -29.68
C VAL A 473 6.30 46.59 -30.34
N SER A 474 6.58 47.80 -29.89
CA SER A 474 6.05 49.04 -30.47
C SER A 474 7.17 49.99 -30.84
N ARG A 475 6.90 50.89 -31.79
CA ARG A 475 7.77 52.01 -32.16
C ARG A 475 6.92 53.28 -32.22
N ALA A 476 7.33 54.34 -31.53
CA ALA A 476 6.57 55.60 -31.44
C ALA A 476 5.08 55.39 -31.10
N GLY A 477 4.78 54.47 -30.17
CA GLY A 477 3.42 54.16 -29.73
C GLY A 477 2.62 53.21 -30.64
N ARG A 478 3.13 52.82 -31.83
CA ARG A 478 2.44 51.89 -32.73
C ARG A 478 2.99 50.47 -32.61
N ALA A 479 2.11 49.51 -32.35
CA ALA A 479 2.46 48.08 -32.26
C ALA A 479 2.91 47.52 -33.63
N LEU A 480 3.95 46.69 -33.63
CA LEU A 480 4.51 46.04 -34.82
C LEU A 480 4.05 44.58 -34.90
N LYS A 481 3.82 44.09 -36.13
CA LYS A 481 3.42 42.69 -36.38
C LYS A 481 4.55 41.67 -36.20
N SER A 482 5.80 42.11 -36.29
CA SER A 482 6.99 41.25 -36.18
C SER A 482 8.09 41.94 -35.39
N VAL A 483 8.84 41.17 -34.60
CA VAL A 483 10.01 41.66 -33.87
C VAL A 483 11.15 41.98 -34.86
N PRO A 484 11.62 43.24 -34.98
CA PRO A 484 12.73 43.62 -35.85
C PRO A 484 14.03 42.87 -35.51
N ALA A 485 14.89 42.66 -36.52
CA ALA A 485 16.18 41.96 -36.33
C ALA A 485 17.09 42.66 -35.31
N THR A 486 17.09 44.00 -35.29
CA THR A 486 17.85 44.81 -34.34
C THR A 486 17.40 44.61 -32.89
N VAL A 487 16.09 44.46 -32.67
CA VAL A 487 15.52 44.16 -31.34
C VAL A 487 15.84 42.73 -30.93
N ARG A 488 15.73 41.77 -31.86
CA ARG A 488 15.98 40.34 -31.59
C ARG A 488 17.43 40.04 -31.19
N ALA A 489 18.39 40.80 -31.70
CA ALA A 489 19.81 40.64 -31.40
C ALA A 489 20.25 41.30 -30.08
N ASP A 490 19.41 42.14 -29.46
CA ASP A 490 19.75 42.85 -28.22
C ASP A 490 19.55 41.92 -27.00
N PRO A 491 20.52 41.86 -26.05
CA PRO A 491 20.40 41.04 -24.84
C PRO A 491 19.14 41.34 -24.00
N ARG A 492 18.63 42.58 -24.03
CA ARG A 492 17.39 42.95 -23.31
C ARG A 492 16.15 42.23 -23.86
N TYR A 493 16.16 41.87 -25.15
CA TYR A 493 15.08 41.05 -25.71
C TYR A 493 15.11 39.61 -25.18
N ALA A 494 16.30 39.05 -24.91
CA ALA A 494 16.43 37.76 -24.24
C ALA A 494 15.86 37.82 -22.82
N HIS A 495 16.15 38.87 -22.05
CA HIS A 495 15.55 39.08 -20.73
C HIS A 495 14.03 39.25 -20.78
N ALA A 496 13.49 39.95 -21.79
CA ALA A 496 12.05 40.07 -21.99
C ALA A 496 11.41 38.69 -22.30
N ARG A 497 12.10 37.83 -23.07
CA ARG A 497 11.68 36.44 -23.33
C ARG A 497 11.73 35.57 -22.08
N GLU A 498 12.79 35.63 -21.30
CA GLU A 498 12.90 34.93 -20.02
C GLU A 498 11.76 35.35 -19.07
N HIS A 499 11.47 36.65 -19.02
CA HIS A 499 10.34 37.15 -18.25
C HIS A 499 8.99 36.65 -18.79
N GLN A 500 8.80 36.61 -20.11
CA GLN A 500 7.61 36.02 -20.73
C GLN A 500 7.43 34.54 -20.32
N GLU A 501 8.48 33.73 -20.36
CA GLU A 501 8.41 32.32 -19.96
C GLU A 501 8.09 32.18 -18.46
N ARG A 502 8.69 33.01 -17.59
CA ARG A 502 8.36 33.01 -16.15
C ARG A 502 6.88 33.30 -15.90
N LEU A 503 6.33 34.33 -16.54
CA LEU A 503 4.90 34.65 -16.43
C LEU A 503 4.03 33.53 -17.01
N ARG A 504 4.49 32.84 -18.07
CA ARG A 504 3.73 31.75 -18.70
C ARG A 504 3.64 30.55 -17.77
N ASP A 505 4.76 30.21 -17.15
CA ASP A 505 4.84 29.14 -16.18
C ASP A 505 4.01 29.48 -14.94
N GLN A 506 4.04 30.73 -14.46
CA GLN A 506 3.19 31.20 -13.37
C GLN A 506 1.70 31.09 -13.72
N ALA A 507 1.29 31.59 -14.89
CA ALA A 507 -0.10 31.49 -15.35
C ALA A 507 -0.55 30.03 -15.48
N ARG A 508 0.30 29.15 -16.02
CA ARG A 508 0.02 27.70 -16.13
C ARG A 508 -0.18 27.06 -14.75
N ARG A 509 0.67 27.39 -13.77
CA ARG A 509 0.54 26.89 -12.39
C ARG A 509 -0.72 27.40 -11.72
N MET A 510 -1.01 28.70 -11.83
CA MET A 510 -2.23 29.29 -11.28
C MET A 510 -3.48 28.64 -11.89
N ARG A 511 -3.51 28.44 -13.21
CA ARG A 511 -4.63 27.80 -13.91
C ARG A 511 -4.84 26.34 -13.48
N GLY A 512 -3.80 25.51 -13.57
CA GLY A 512 -3.92 24.07 -13.35
C GLY A 512 -3.85 23.64 -11.89
N GLY A 513 -3.24 24.44 -11.01
CA GLY A 513 -3.10 24.13 -9.59
C GLY A 513 -4.17 24.82 -8.73
N LEU A 514 -4.24 26.16 -8.81
CA LEU A 514 -5.13 26.98 -7.98
C LEU A 514 -6.56 27.01 -8.52
N ILE A 515 -6.73 27.50 -9.74
CA ILE A 515 -8.05 27.79 -10.30
C ILE A 515 -8.85 26.50 -10.54
N GLU A 516 -8.22 25.47 -11.13
CA GLU A 516 -8.85 24.16 -11.29
C GLU A 516 -9.31 23.59 -9.94
N ARG A 517 -8.49 23.71 -8.90
CA ARG A 517 -8.84 23.21 -7.56
C ARG A 517 -10.00 23.99 -6.94
N LEU A 518 -9.97 25.32 -6.97
CA LEU A 518 -11.07 26.15 -6.47
C LEU A 518 -12.39 25.78 -7.13
N VAL A 519 -12.39 25.61 -8.46
CA VAL A 519 -13.60 25.23 -9.21
C VAL A 519 -14.03 23.81 -8.88
N ALA A 520 -13.10 22.84 -8.84
CA ALA A 520 -13.40 21.43 -8.59
C ALA A 520 -13.91 21.16 -7.17
N THR A 521 -13.46 21.93 -6.17
CA THR A 521 -13.84 21.70 -4.77
C THR A 521 -14.89 22.67 -4.23
N GLY A 522 -15.22 23.73 -4.99
CA GLY A 522 -15.98 24.85 -4.43
C GLY A 522 -15.15 25.58 -3.36
N GLY A 523 -13.88 25.85 -3.65
CA GLY A 523 -12.94 26.43 -2.69
C GLY A 523 -13.28 27.87 -2.31
N THR A 524 -12.97 28.22 -1.06
CA THR A 524 -13.21 29.55 -0.47
C THR A 524 -11.94 30.38 -0.44
N LEU A 525 -12.05 31.67 -0.77
CA LEU A 525 -11.00 32.67 -0.58
C LEU A 525 -11.46 33.73 0.42
N ALA A 526 -10.64 34.00 1.44
CA ALA A 526 -10.83 35.13 2.32
C ALA A 526 -10.53 36.46 1.58
N PRO A 527 -11.08 37.61 2.04
CA PRO A 527 -10.90 38.90 1.37
C PRO A 527 -9.44 39.29 1.13
N ASP A 528 -8.56 39.06 2.10
CA ASP A 528 -7.13 39.37 2.02
C ASP A 528 -6.41 38.48 1.00
N GLU A 529 -6.81 37.21 0.91
CA GLU A 529 -6.28 36.23 -0.03
C GLU A 529 -6.70 36.56 -1.46
N LEU A 530 -7.98 36.86 -1.66
CA LEU A 530 -8.50 37.34 -2.92
C LEU A 530 -7.77 38.61 -3.36
N LEU A 531 -7.57 39.56 -2.46
CA LEU A 531 -6.84 40.80 -2.75
C LEU A 531 -5.38 40.51 -3.15
N ARG A 532 -4.68 39.61 -2.47
CA ARG A 532 -3.32 39.18 -2.83
C ARG A 532 -3.28 38.57 -4.23
N LEU A 533 -4.19 37.64 -4.51
CA LEU A 533 -4.25 36.99 -5.82
C LEU A 533 -4.63 37.95 -6.95
N ARG A 534 -5.51 38.93 -6.70
CA ARG A 534 -5.85 40.00 -7.66
C ARG A 534 -4.71 40.99 -7.93
N ARG A 535 -3.62 40.97 -7.15
CA ARG A 535 -2.41 41.75 -7.46
C ARG A 535 -1.50 41.01 -8.44
N LEU A 536 -1.69 39.71 -8.63
CA LEU A 536 -0.97 38.94 -9.63
C LEU A 536 -1.49 39.25 -11.03
N PRO A 537 -0.61 39.43 -12.04
CA PRO A 537 -1.05 39.57 -13.43
C PRO A 537 -2.00 38.43 -13.86
N ALA A 538 -1.62 37.18 -13.60
CA ALA A 538 -2.46 36.02 -13.94
C ALA A 538 -3.79 36.02 -13.17
N GLY A 539 -3.78 36.47 -11.91
CA GLY A 539 -5.00 36.56 -11.10
C GLY A 539 -5.95 37.64 -11.58
N GLN A 540 -5.45 38.80 -12.02
CA GLN A 540 -6.26 39.84 -12.65
C GLN A 540 -6.96 39.36 -13.91
N ALA A 541 -6.30 38.50 -14.68
CA ALA A 541 -6.86 37.96 -15.91
C ALA A 541 -7.83 36.79 -15.66
N MET A 542 -7.58 35.93 -14.67
CA MET A 542 -8.33 34.68 -14.48
C MET A 542 -9.49 34.79 -13.48
N LEU A 543 -9.32 35.49 -12.35
CA LEU A 543 -10.33 35.51 -11.28
C LEU A 543 -11.65 36.18 -11.70
N PRO A 544 -11.66 37.29 -12.45
CA PRO A 544 -12.91 37.90 -12.91
C PRO A 544 -13.70 37.06 -13.92
N ALA A 545 -13.06 36.08 -14.57
CA ALA A 545 -13.68 35.20 -15.55
C ALA A 545 -14.36 33.96 -14.92
N LEU A 546 -14.32 33.85 -13.59
CA LEU A 546 -15.01 32.80 -12.83
C LEU A 546 -16.34 33.31 -12.26
N ILE A 547 -17.24 32.35 -12.02
CA ILE A 547 -18.50 32.56 -11.31
C ILE A 547 -18.23 32.33 -9.82
N TRP A 548 -18.65 33.28 -8.99
CA TRP A 548 -18.40 33.30 -7.56
C TRP A 548 -19.72 33.33 -6.78
N GLN A 549 -19.64 32.91 -5.53
CA GLN A 549 -20.67 33.10 -4.51
C GLN A 549 -20.10 33.91 -3.35
N ASP A 550 -20.82 34.93 -2.90
CA ASP A 550 -20.46 35.67 -1.68
C ASP A 550 -21.07 35.06 -0.41
N ARG A 551 -20.71 35.64 0.75
CA ARG A 551 -21.21 35.25 2.08
C ARG A 551 -22.74 35.34 2.25
N THR A 552 -23.44 36.12 1.42
CA THR A 552 -24.91 36.23 1.45
C THR A 552 -25.58 35.15 0.61
N GLY A 553 -24.77 34.41 -0.16
CA GLY A 553 -25.21 33.41 -1.11
C GLY A 553 -25.53 33.98 -2.48
N ALA A 554 -25.30 35.27 -2.76
CA ALA A 554 -25.46 35.82 -4.10
C ALA A 554 -24.42 35.22 -5.04
N VAL A 555 -24.83 34.87 -6.27
CA VAL A 555 -23.96 34.25 -7.28
C VAL A 555 -23.78 35.25 -8.42
N GLY A 556 -22.54 35.51 -8.80
CA GLY A 556 -22.19 36.57 -9.75
C GLY A 556 -20.76 36.44 -10.29
N LEU A 557 -20.42 37.28 -11.27
CA LEU A 557 -19.02 37.58 -11.54
C LEU A 557 -18.43 38.40 -10.39
N LEU A 558 -17.09 38.51 -10.35
CA LEU A 558 -16.38 39.11 -9.22
C LEU A 558 -16.75 40.58 -8.95
N ASP A 559 -17.20 41.32 -9.97
CA ASP A 559 -17.67 42.71 -9.87
C ASP A 559 -19.17 42.84 -9.54
N GLN A 560 -19.88 41.72 -9.40
CA GLN A 560 -21.32 41.65 -9.16
C GLN A 560 -21.68 41.15 -7.75
N ILE A 561 -20.69 40.82 -6.92
CA ILE A 561 -20.88 40.20 -5.60
C ILE A 561 -20.17 40.98 -4.48
N ASP A 562 -20.55 40.74 -3.23
CA ASP A 562 -19.88 41.32 -2.06
C ASP A 562 -18.49 40.68 -1.85
N LEU A 563 -17.45 41.52 -1.82
CA LEU A 563 -16.05 41.12 -1.61
C LEU A 563 -15.53 41.44 -0.21
N ASP A 564 -16.34 42.06 0.66
CA ASP A 564 -15.96 42.34 2.05
C ASP A 564 -15.93 41.06 2.90
N GLY A 565 -16.59 40.00 2.43
CA GLY A 565 -16.59 38.67 3.01
C GLY A 565 -15.84 37.62 2.19
N PRO A 566 -15.72 36.39 2.71
CA PRO A 566 -15.18 35.28 1.94
C PRO A 566 -16.03 34.99 0.70
N VAL A 567 -15.37 34.62 -0.39
CA VAL A 567 -16.01 34.24 -1.65
C VAL A 567 -15.69 32.80 -2.02
N ILE A 568 -16.64 32.11 -2.63
CA ILE A 568 -16.55 30.70 -3.02
C ILE A 568 -16.58 30.61 -4.54
N ALA A 569 -15.65 29.88 -5.15
CA ALA A 569 -15.75 29.58 -6.58
C ALA A 569 -16.93 28.64 -6.81
N ALA A 570 -17.96 29.09 -7.54
CA ALA A 570 -19.21 28.35 -7.65
C ALA A 570 -19.00 27.04 -8.42
N HIS A 571 -19.16 25.90 -7.75
CA HIS A 571 -19.14 24.59 -8.40
C HIS A 571 -20.42 24.41 -9.27
N PRO A 572 -20.36 23.73 -10.44
CA PRO A 572 -21.52 23.48 -11.29
C PRO A 572 -22.70 22.83 -10.57
N PHE A 573 -22.44 21.96 -9.60
CA PHE A 573 -23.46 21.37 -8.74
C PHE A 573 -24.28 22.43 -7.99
N LEU A 574 -23.63 23.42 -7.38
CA LEU A 574 -24.31 24.54 -6.70
C LEU A 574 -25.19 25.33 -7.67
N LEU A 575 -24.67 25.59 -8.87
CA LEU A 575 -25.42 26.29 -9.91
C LEU A 575 -26.63 25.48 -10.38
N HIS A 576 -26.48 24.16 -10.54
CA HIS A 576 -27.56 23.26 -10.91
C HIS A 576 -28.64 23.17 -9.82
N GLU A 577 -28.24 22.96 -8.57
CA GLU A 577 -29.14 22.91 -7.41
C GLU A 577 -29.99 24.17 -7.28
N ARG A 578 -29.38 25.34 -7.56
CA ARG A 578 -30.06 26.64 -7.54
C ARG A 578 -30.77 26.99 -8.84
N ARG A 579 -30.76 26.11 -9.85
CA ARG A 579 -31.33 26.34 -11.19
C ARG A 579 -30.74 27.56 -11.90
N LEU A 580 -29.47 27.86 -11.65
CA LEU A 580 -28.71 28.96 -12.24
C LEU A 580 -27.73 28.50 -13.33
N LEU A 581 -27.51 27.19 -13.52
CA LEU A 581 -26.50 26.68 -14.45
C LEU A 581 -26.75 27.15 -15.90
N ASP A 582 -27.97 26.95 -16.42
CA ASP A 582 -28.33 27.33 -17.80
C ASP A 582 -28.23 28.85 -18.01
N HIS A 583 -28.63 29.63 -16.99
CA HIS A 583 -28.50 31.09 -16.99
C HIS A 583 -27.03 31.51 -17.12
N TRP A 584 -26.15 30.94 -16.31
CA TRP A 584 -24.72 31.27 -16.35
C TRP A 584 -24.02 30.79 -17.61
N GLN A 585 -24.40 29.63 -18.17
CA GLN A 585 -23.89 29.19 -19.47
C GLN A 585 -24.24 30.19 -20.58
N ALA A 586 -25.51 30.64 -20.62
CA ALA A 586 -25.93 31.65 -21.58
C ALA A 586 -25.21 33.00 -21.36
N GLU A 587 -25.05 33.41 -20.11
CA GLU A 587 -24.42 34.69 -19.74
C GLU A 587 -22.93 34.73 -20.10
N ILE A 588 -22.18 33.66 -19.81
CA ILE A 588 -20.75 33.54 -20.17
C ILE A 588 -20.56 33.63 -21.69
N VAL A 589 -21.43 33.00 -22.48
CA VAL A 589 -21.40 33.07 -23.95
C VAL A 589 -21.77 34.48 -24.42
N ARG A 590 -22.83 35.06 -23.88
CA ARG A 590 -23.30 36.41 -24.23
C ARG A 590 -22.24 37.48 -23.98
N LEU A 591 -21.50 37.36 -22.88
CA LEU A 591 -20.43 38.28 -22.49
C LEU A 591 -19.10 37.99 -23.21
N GLY A 592 -18.98 36.87 -23.93
CA GLY A 592 -17.74 36.45 -24.57
C GLY A 592 -16.61 36.12 -23.58
N ILE A 593 -16.95 35.72 -22.35
CA ILE A 593 -15.98 35.44 -21.29
C ILE A 593 -15.37 34.06 -21.55
N ARG A 594 -14.05 34.03 -21.75
CA ARG A 594 -13.30 32.79 -21.81
C ARG A 594 -12.88 32.34 -20.42
N GLN A 595 -13.53 31.31 -19.89
CA GLN A 595 -13.19 30.80 -18.57
C GLN A 595 -11.80 30.13 -18.57
N PRO A 596 -10.97 30.37 -17.54
CA PRO A 596 -9.60 29.85 -17.46
C PRO A 596 -9.56 28.31 -17.30
N VAL A 597 -10.62 27.74 -16.73
CA VAL A 597 -10.91 26.30 -16.65
C VAL A 597 -12.39 26.10 -16.95
N LYS A 598 -12.80 24.87 -17.27
CA LYS A 598 -14.24 24.55 -17.42
C LYS A 598 -14.92 24.72 -16.05
N GLN A 599 -15.79 25.73 -15.94
CA GLN A 599 -16.66 25.94 -14.79
C GLN A 599 -18.14 25.87 -15.19
N ALA A 600 -18.69 26.85 -15.92
CA ALA A 600 -20.10 26.82 -16.34
C ALA A 600 -20.40 25.63 -17.29
N PHE A 601 -19.40 25.19 -18.04
CA PHE A 601 -19.47 24.06 -18.98
C PHE A 601 -18.71 22.83 -18.48
N ARG A 602 -18.47 22.74 -17.18
CA ARG A 602 -17.89 21.55 -16.56
C ARG A 602 -18.93 20.45 -16.53
N GLU A 603 -18.50 19.24 -16.87
CA GLU A 603 -19.33 18.04 -16.86
C GLU A 603 -19.84 17.77 -15.43
N LEU A 604 -21.17 17.62 -15.28
CA LEU A 604 -21.83 17.42 -13.99
C LEU A 604 -22.45 16.02 -13.92
N TYR A 605 -22.03 15.23 -12.94
CA TYR A 605 -22.52 13.87 -12.73
C TYR A 605 -23.37 13.79 -11.46
N LEU A 606 -24.66 13.51 -11.64
CA LEU A 606 -25.61 13.29 -10.55
C LEU A 606 -25.82 11.79 -10.32
N LEU A 607 -26.25 11.42 -9.12
CA LEU A 607 -26.65 10.04 -8.82
C LEU A 607 -27.84 9.62 -9.68
N THR A 608 -27.70 8.49 -10.35
CA THR A 608 -28.74 7.85 -11.14
C THR A 608 -29.66 6.98 -10.26
N PRO A 609 -30.85 6.60 -10.73
CA PRO A 609 -31.68 5.62 -10.04
C PRO A 609 -30.97 4.29 -9.78
N ALA A 610 -30.24 3.75 -10.77
CA ALA A 610 -29.50 2.49 -10.62
C ALA A 610 -28.43 2.52 -9.51
N GLU A 611 -27.77 3.66 -9.32
CA GLU A 611 -26.80 3.84 -8.23
C GLU A 611 -27.47 4.03 -6.86
N ARG A 612 -28.70 4.58 -6.83
CA ARG A 612 -29.50 4.61 -5.60
C ARG A 612 -29.93 3.20 -5.19
N ASP A 613 -30.31 2.37 -6.16
CA ASP A 613 -30.72 0.98 -5.92
C ASP A 613 -29.55 0.08 -5.52
N ALA A 614 -28.36 0.30 -6.11
CA ALA A 614 -27.13 -0.42 -5.77
C ALA A 614 -26.53 -0.01 -4.42
N VAL A 615 -27.02 1.08 -3.82
CA VAL A 615 -26.64 1.65 -2.51
C VAL A 615 -25.21 2.17 -2.45
N ASP A 616 -24.17 1.33 -2.56
CA ASP A 616 -22.77 1.67 -2.20
C ASP A 616 -21.77 1.60 -3.37
N VAL A 617 -22.26 1.30 -4.59
CA VAL A 617 -21.39 1.04 -5.75
C VAL A 617 -21.92 1.69 -7.03
N SER A 618 -21.02 2.32 -7.79
CA SER A 618 -21.31 2.80 -9.15
C SER A 618 -20.65 1.88 -10.18
N ARG A 619 -21.46 1.45 -11.15
CA ARG A 619 -21.04 0.64 -12.30
C ARG A 619 -21.04 1.41 -13.61
N ARG A 620 -21.22 2.74 -13.56
CA ARG A 620 -21.48 3.57 -14.75
C ARG A 620 -20.38 3.47 -15.81
N PHE A 621 -19.13 3.34 -15.38
CA PHE A 621 -17.97 3.18 -16.27
C PHE A 621 -17.38 1.77 -16.23
N ALA A 622 -18.00 0.83 -15.51
CA ALA A 622 -17.53 -0.54 -15.42
C ALA A 622 -17.64 -1.25 -16.78
N GLY A 623 -16.68 -2.15 -17.07
CA GLY A 623 -16.61 -2.93 -18.30
C GLY A 623 -15.91 -2.24 -19.49
N HIS A 624 -15.46 -0.99 -19.34
CA HIS A 624 -14.70 -0.32 -20.41
C HIS A 624 -13.24 -0.76 -20.41
N THR A 625 -12.74 -1.15 -21.58
CA THR A 625 -11.31 -1.47 -21.78
C THR A 625 -10.54 -0.22 -22.16
N VAL A 626 -9.49 0.10 -21.39
CA VAL A 626 -8.63 1.27 -21.59
C VAL A 626 -7.15 0.87 -21.69
N ASP A 627 -6.37 1.62 -22.46
CA ASP A 627 -4.91 1.49 -22.47
C ASP A 627 -4.36 1.86 -21.09
N GLY A 628 -3.73 0.89 -20.41
CA GLY A 628 -3.22 1.08 -19.07
C GLY A 628 -2.17 2.20 -18.98
N GLY A 629 -1.32 2.37 -20.00
CA GLY A 629 -0.29 3.41 -20.03
C GLY A 629 -0.86 4.83 -20.02
N VAL A 630 -1.88 5.08 -20.85
CA VAL A 630 -2.59 6.35 -20.95
C VAL A 630 -3.49 6.58 -19.73
N ALA A 631 -4.27 5.57 -19.33
CA ALA A 631 -5.14 5.65 -18.15
C ALA A 631 -4.35 5.96 -16.88
N GLY A 632 -3.19 5.30 -16.68
CA GLY A 632 -2.32 5.53 -15.54
C GLY A 632 -1.78 6.95 -15.46
N GLN A 633 -1.39 7.54 -16.60
CA GLN A 633 -0.93 8.94 -16.64
C GLN A 633 -2.06 9.93 -16.32
N LEU A 634 -3.27 9.69 -16.84
CA LEU A 634 -4.44 10.55 -16.62
C LEU A 634 -4.91 10.50 -15.17
N LEU A 635 -5.03 9.31 -14.59
CA LEU A 635 -5.43 9.08 -13.20
C LEU A 635 -4.41 9.66 -12.22
N SER A 636 -3.13 9.36 -12.41
CA SER A 636 -2.10 9.78 -11.47
C SER A 636 -1.93 11.31 -11.43
N GLY A 637 -2.13 12.00 -12.56
CA GLY A 637 -2.15 13.46 -12.62
C GLY A 637 -3.32 14.11 -11.85
N ARG A 638 -4.30 13.31 -11.40
CA ARG A 638 -5.52 13.73 -10.69
C ARG A 638 -5.54 13.27 -9.23
N GLY A 639 -4.41 12.74 -8.73
CA GLY A 639 -4.27 12.30 -7.35
C GLY A 639 -4.73 10.87 -7.10
N TRP A 640 -4.95 10.07 -8.14
CA TRP A 640 -5.16 8.63 -8.01
C TRP A 640 -3.82 7.91 -7.82
N SER A 641 -3.81 6.90 -6.95
CA SER A 641 -2.64 6.10 -6.61
C SER A 641 -2.99 4.61 -6.64
N THR A 642 -2.01 3.80 -7.01
CA THR A 642 -2.14 2.33 -7.01
C THR A 642 -1.53 1.70 -5.77
N HIS A 643 -1.10 2.52 -4.82
CA HIS A 643 -0.23 2.10 -3.71
C HIS A 643 -0.95 2.11 -2.37
N ASP A 644 -2.27 2.33 -2.36
CA ASP A 644 -3.05 2.29 -1.14
C ASP A 644 -4.04 1.13 -1.22
N ARG A 645 -3.58 -0.01 -0.68
CA ARG A 645 -4.36 -0.95 0.14
C ARG A 645 -5.79 -1.16 -0.33
N TYR A 646 -6.02 -2.11 -1.24
CA TYR A 646 -7.19 -3.00 -1.35
C TYR A 646 -7.04 -3.82 -2.62
N ASP A 647 -6.75 -5.12 -2.48
CA ASP A 647 -6.55 -6.10 -3.56
C ASP A 647 -5.50 -5.70 -4.62
N ALA A 648 -4.93 -6.65 -5.36
CA ALA A 648 -3.94 -6.37 -6.41
C ALA A 648 -4.52 -5.62 -7.64
N HIS A 649 -5.75 -5.10 -7.53
CA HIS A 649 -6.63 -4.72 -8.62
C HIS A 649 -7.45 -3.44 -8.32
N GLN A 650 -6.91 -2.49 -7.54
CA GLN A 650 -7.62 -1.22 -7.27
C GLN A 650 -6.72 0.02 -7.37
N VAL A 651 -7.31 1.13 -7.80
CA VAL A 651 -6.71 2.47 -7.79
C VAL A 651 -7.55 3.36 -6.87
N THR A 652 -6.91 4.11 -5.99
CA THR A 652 -7.60 4.91 -4.97
C THR A 652 -7.24 6.39 -5.04
N ARG A 653 -8.14 7.26 -4.60
CA ARG A 653 -7.93 8.71 -4.51
C ARG A 653 -8.60 9.27 -3.26
N PRO A 654 -7.85 9.91 -2.35
CA PRO A 654 -8.44 10.70 -1.27
C PRO A 654 -9.27 11.85 -1.85
N VAL A 655 -10.53 11.97 -1.46
CA VAL A 655 -11.46 12.97 -2.02
C VAL A 655 -11.74 14.08 -1.01
N THR A 656 -11.98 13.72 0.25
CA THR A 656 -12.08 14.64 1.40
C THR A 656 -11.39 14.02 2.62
N ALA A 657 -11.29 14.75 3.73
CA ALA A 657 -10.82 14.17 4.98
C ALA A 657 -11.69 12.97 5.37
N GLY A 658 -11.08 11.78 5.42
CA GLY A 658 -11.76 10.53 5.79
C GLY A 658 -12.58 9.84 4.69
N LEU A 659 -12.55 10.33 3.44
CA LEU A 659 -13.26 9.72 2.32
C LEU A 659 -12.32 9.44 1.14
N THR A 660 -12.29 8.19 0.68
CA THR A 660 -11.44 7.73 -0.41
C THR A 660 -12.29 7.12 -1.51
N ALA A 661 -12.13 7.56 -2.75
CA ALA A 661 -12.67 6.87 -3.91
C ALA A 661 -11.78 5.65 -4.22
N ALA A 662 -12.38 4.50 -4.45
CA ALA A 662 -11.71 3.25 -4.80
C ALA A 662 -12.30 2.69 -6.09
N LEU A 663 -11.49 2.63 -7.13
CA LEU A 663 -11.85 2.09 -8.44
C LEU A 663 -11.23 0.71 -8.58
N ALA A 664 -12.06 -0.32 -8.80
CA ALA A 664 -11.57 -1.62 -9.19
C ALA A 664 -11.06 -1.58 -10.64
N CYS A 665 -9.91 -2.20 -10.90
CA CYS A 665 -9.30 -2.36 -12.21
C CYS A 665 -8.61 -3.73 -12.27
N GLU A 666 -8.94 -4.57 -13.25
CA GLU A 666 -8.24 -5.85 -13.46
C GLU A 666 -6.81 -5.58 -13.98
N LEU A 667 -5.90 -5.28 -13.05
CA LEU A 667 -4.52 -4.95 -13.34
C LEU A 667 -3.66 -6.20 -13.14
N SER A 668 -3.15 -6.77 -14.24
CA SER A 668 -2.07 -7.75 -14.18
C SER A 668 -0.73 -7.01 -14.12
N GLY A 669 -0.15 -6.89 -12.92
CA GLY A 669 1.17 -6.28 -12.75
C GLY A 669 1.22 -4.78 -13.04
N TYR A 670 2.41 -4.21 -12.85
CA TYR A 670 2.72 -2.78 -13.00
C TYR A 670 2.02 -2.10 -14.18
N PHE A 671 1.59 -0.85 -14.00
CA PHE A 671 1.22 0.08 -15.09
C PHE A 671 2.32 0.07 -16.18
N GLY A 672 2.12 -0.76 -17.21
CA GLY A 672 3.18 -1.13 -18.14
C GLY A 672 2.75 -2.16 -19.16
N GLY A 673 1.95 -1.73 -20.16
CA GLY A 673 1.95 -2.33 -21.50
C GLY A 673 0.76 -3.20 -21.90
N GLY A 674 -0.43 -3.02 -21.33
CA GLY A 674 -1.63 -3.78 -21.73
C GLY A 674 -2.95 -3.05 -21.48
N ASP A 675 -4.00 -3.60 -22.06
CA ASP A 675 -5.38 -3.19 -21.85
C ASP A 675 -5.85 -3.48 -20.42
N VAL A 676 -6.61 -2.57 -19.84
CA VAL A 676 -7.15 -2.63 -18.48
C VAL A 676 -8.66 -2.49 -18.54
N VAL A 677 -9.39 -3.36 -17.85
CA VAL A 677 -10.84 -3.22 -17.71
C VAL A 677 -11.16 -2.37 -16.49
N VAL A 678 -11.85 -1.25 -16.71
CA VAL A 678 -12.40 -0.40 -15.65
C VAL A 678 -13.51 -1.17 -14.94
N GLY A 679 -13.40 -1.31 -13.63
CA GLY A 679 -14.35 -2.03 -12.78
C GLY A 679 -15.29 -1.10 -12.02
N GLU A 680 -15.79 -1.60 -10.89
CA GLU A 680 -16.73 -0.89 -10.02
C GLU A 680 -16.05 0.24 -9.23
N LEU A 681 -16.77 1.35 -9.03
CA LEU A 681 -16.34 2.46 -8.17
C LEU A 681 -17.07 2.40 -6.83
N ARG A 682 -16.32 2.50 -5.73
CA ARG A 682 -16.84 2.66 -4.36
C ARG A 682 -16.23 3.89 -3.69
N PHE A 683 -16.92 4.40 -2.67
CA PHE A 683 -16.38 5.38 -1.74
C PHE A 683 -16.19 4.72 -0.38
N LEU A 684 -15.02 4.90 0.22
CA LEU A 684 -14.62 4.26 1.46
C LEU A 684 -14.40 5.30 2.55
N ALA A 685 -14.98 5.06 3.73
CA ALA A 685 -14.67 5.77 4.97
C ALA A 685 -14.12 4.77 5.98
N ALA A 686 -12.90 5.03 6.49
CA ALA A 686 -12.17 4.09 7.35
C ALA A 686 -12.10 2.65 6.80
N GLY A 687 -12.04 2.50 5.46
CA GLY A 687 -11.97 1.21 4.77
C GLY A 687 -13.31 0.52 4.50
N SER A 688 -14.42 1.08 4.97
CA SER A 688 -15.77 0.54 4.73
C SER A 688 -16.50 1.32 3.64
N ALA A 689 -17.26 0.62 2.79
CA ALA A 689 -18.06 1.24 1.73
C ALA A 689 -19.14 2.14 2.34
N VAL A 690 -19.27 3.35 1.79
CA VAL A 690 -20.28 4.34 2.18
C VAL A 690 -21.39 4.35 1.14
N PRO A 691 -22.67 4.40 1.53
CA PRO A 691 -23.77 4.58 0.59
C PRO A 691 -23.52 5.81 -0.30
N LEU A 692 -23.69 5.66 -1.61
CA LEU A 692 -23.46 6.73 -2.58
C LEU A 692 -24.33 7.97 -2.32
N ALA A 693 -25.50 7.79 -1.71
CA ALA A 693 -26.39 8.88 -1.29
C ALA A 693 -25.81 9.75 -0.15
N GLU A 694 -24.87 9.22 0.63
CA GLU A 694 -24.17 9.95 1.71
C GLU A 694 -22.85 10.59 1.22
N VAL A 695 -22.39 10.26 0.02
CA VAL A 695 -21.21 10.86 -0.59
C VAL A 695 -21.52 12.31 -0.97
N PRO A 696 -20.65 13.29 -0.62
CA PRO A 696 -20.83 14.67 -1.04
C PRO A 696 -21.01 14.78 -2.56
N PRO A 697 -22.07 15.44 -3.08
CA PRO A 697 -22.36 15.42 -4.51
C PRO A 697 -21.25 16.00 -5.40
N VAL A 698 -20.53 17.00 -4.90
CA VAL A 698 -19.35 17.56 -5.57
C VAL A 698 -18.25 16.50 -5.70
N ALA A 699 -17.94 15.78 -4.61
CA ALA A 699 -16.96 14.71 -4.58
C ALA A 699 -17.32 13.59 -5.55
N PHE A 700 -18.58 13.16 -5.56
CA PHE A 700 -19.09 12.19 -6.53
C PHE A 700 -18.90 12.68 -7.96
N SER A 701 -19.33 13.91 -8.26
CA SER A 701 -19.26 14.45 -9.62
C SER A 701 -17.83 14.52 -10.14
N GLU A 702 -16.89 14.96 -9.32
CA GLU A 702 -15.47 15.09 -9.70
C GLU A 702 -14.80 13.74 -9.93
N VAL A 703 -15.09 12.74 -9.09
CA VAL A 703 -14.59 11.37 -9.29
C VAL A 703 -15.13 10.78 -10.58
N MET A 704 -16.44 10.93 -10.86
CA MET A 704 -17.04 10.45 -12.10
C MET A 704 -16.46 11.14 -13.33
N ARG A 705 -16.12 12.43 -13.22
CA ARG A 705 -15.47 13.19 -14.28
C ARG A 705 -14.05 12.71 -14.57
N ASP A 706 -13.30 12.30 -13.54
CA ASP A 706 -11.99 11.68 -13.74
C ASP A 706 -12.11 10.36 -14.53
N LEU A 707 -13.10 9.51 -14.17
CA LEU A 707 -13.34 8.23 -14.84
C LEU A 707 -13.81 8.42 -16.29
N ASP A 708 -14.73 9.35 -16.53
CA ASP A 708 -15.21 9.69 -17.88
C ASP A 708 -14.07 10.09 -18.81
N LEU A 709 -13.15 10.94 -18.32
CA LEU A 709 -11.98 11.33 -19.10
C LEU A 709 -11.08 10.13 -19.42
N VAL A 710 -10.87 9.23 -18.46
CA VAL A 710 -10.05 8.03 -18.65
C VAL A 710 -10.68 7.13 -19.71
N VAL A 711 -11.97 6.82 -19.59
CA VAL A 711 -12.69 6.01 -20.57
C VAL A 711 -12.68 6.66 -21.95
N SER A 712 -12.89 7.98 -22.03
CA SER A 712 -12.95 8.71 -23.29
C SER A 712 -11.59 8.84 -23.99
N MET A 713 -10.50 9.04 -23.25
CA MET A 713 -9.17 9.30 -23.81
C MET A 713 -8.27 8.07 -23.91
N ALA A 714 -8.49 7.07 -23.06
CA ALA A 714 -7.70 5.84 -23.04
C ALA A 714 -8.48 4.64 -23.60
N GLY A 715 -9.75 4.78 -23.99
CA GLY A 715 -10.53 3.68 -24.58
C GLY A 715 -9.83 3.05 -25.79
N ALA A 716 -9.66 1.74 -25.76
CA ALA A 716 -9.14 0.99 -26.91
C ALA A 716 -10.19 1.02 -28.02
N GLN A 717 -9.87 1.55 -29.20
CA GLN A 717 -10.74 1.39 -30.37
C GLN A 717 -10.79 -0.10 -30.70
N SER A 718 -11.96 -0.72 -30.51
CA SER A 718 -12.26 -2.05 -31.02
C SER A 718 -11.94 -2.09 -32.51
N HIS A 719 -10.81 -2.72 -32.86
CA HIS A 719 -10.50 -3.07 -34.24
C HIS A 719 -11.53 -4.14 -34.63
N GLY A 720 -12.56 -3.70 -35.34
CA GLY A 720 -13.54 -4.58 -35.98
C GLY A 720 -12.94 -5.42 -37.08
#